data_AF-A0A445H0B9-F1
#
_entry.id   AF-A0A445H0B9-F1
#
_cell.length_a   1.000
_cell.length_b   1.000
_cell.length_c   1.000
_cell.angle_alpha   90.00
_cell.angle_beta   90.00
_cell.angle_gamma   90.00
#
_symmetry.space_group_name_H-M   'P 1'
#
loop_
_entity.id
_entity.type
_entity.pdbx_description
1 polymer ?
#
loop_
_entity_poly.entity_id
_entity_poly.type
_entity_poly.pdbx_seq_one_letter_code
_entity_poly.pdbx_strand_id
1 'polypeptide(L)'
;MEFRHRNYSAELESHALPRLRAGAHPLSAPPPPPPLSQVDAIDCGNTDFYDPLRGTNNDANAAPPDHDNLNEAADHMPTKEWTSFRRLLTQRFPVSKMVSVASMPDVLTRSGKLLEKSSTNMHLEELEDPQKFADEGVKTITWQEYVSRLHELKDEITRSWLAEDRVTSLKLSIKVAKLLMDTSVFEFYPTLFVLVTDIMDMLGNLVWQRIKRKAEFSEDGALRCNLAENFQARDICADAKETCYNWFNKIGAVQELLPRIYLELAILPCWRFLLEQPLDSLRRLVMMIRGLGDPVASAYCRLYMAHCAQKLPSHDIGYLVTCVNDIRVVLMQILSANERTHKNVKLNKKLQVSLMEPTIEYIMKCIFTGLSQRQVNEVLSEFGLMKNQQDLGSVSCVSIILHHLLKELPIEVVSSNVVQILHLIEFSKDNSFDQHMNYRLLGFRLYERKSPVDIVDAVLDKVIQVIALYDSLDEYLKVVDAYTDLILQNQMDNHLKIILEGISKRTWNKGVTEDEMPSLQSLVVKLLSHFKHLEDVFSLDQFPEILDVMYGKSQDVVFLHILNMATRNGRISDPTSIQLLFEISLALHNNIEFMNMKDDDGQVACSIARFVHMVDYGTEMEHHLAFLVDCRGAFGRLNELKETLVHSSNSLAIQALKCAKKHLNFVKSCVTFSEVTIPSISAHRQFDLFLETAEVGCILRGLGFSFRWID
;
A
#
# COMPACT_ATOMS: atom_id res chain seq x y z
N MET A 1 42.08 -5.79 -8.10
CA MET A 1 41.42 -6.43 -9.25
C MET A 1 41.82 -5.65 -10.48
N GLU A 2 42.63 -6.24 -11.35
CA GLU A 2 42.96 -5.65 -12.65
C GLU A 2 41.74 -5.78 -13.57
N PHE A 3 41.27 -4.65 -14.09
CA PHE A 3 40.16 -4.63 -15.05
C PHE A 3 40.61 -5.26 -16.36
N ARG A 4 39.95 -6.35 -16.78
CA ARG A 4 40.12 -6.87 -18.14
C ARG A 4 39.59 -5.87 -19.15
N HIS A 5 40.39 -5.55 -20.15
CA HIS A 5 40.01 -4.68 -21.25
C HIS A 5 38.85 -5.31 -22.05
N ARG A 6 37.78 -4.54 -22.26
CA ARG A 6 36.61 -4.96 -23.03
C ARG A 6 36.97 -4.95 -24.51
N ASN A 7 36.80 -6.08 -25.20
CA ASN A 7 37.15 -6.23 -26.61
C ASN A 7 35.91 -6.06 -27.49
N TYR A 8 35.63 -4.82 -27.87
CA TYR A 8 34.47 -4.44 -28.68
C TYR A 8 34.39 -5.17 -30.03
N SER A 9 35.53 -5.60 -30.57
CA SER A 9 35.63 -6.37 -31.81
C SER A 9 34.98 -7.75 -31.67
N ALA A 10 35.21 -8.42 -30.54
CA ALA A 10 34.69 -9.75 -30.27
C ALA A 10 33.16 -9.74 -29.99
N GLU A 11 32.65 -8.69 -29.34
CA GLU A 11 31.20 -8.47 -29.18
C GLU A 11 30.54 -8.25 -30.56
N LEU A 12 31.17 -7.48 -31.45
CA LEU A 12 30.65 -7.22 -32.81
C LEU A 12 30.59 -8.49 -33.67
N GLU A 13 31.59 -9.37 -33.57
CA GLU A 13 31.64 -10.65 -34.28
C GLU A 13 30.65 -11.67 -33.72
N SER A 14 30.42 -11.70 -32.41
CA SER A 14 29.44 -12.60 -31.78
C SER A 14 27.97 -12.28 -32.13
N HIS A 15 27.71 -11.04 -32.57
CA HIS A 15 26.38 -10.57 -32.97
C HIS A 15 26.22 -10.41 -34.49
N ALA A 16 27.23 -10.80 -35.28
CA ALA A 16 27.15 -10.77 -36.73
C ALA A 16 26.39 -12.01 -37.26
N LEU A 17 25.27 -11.80 -37.97
CA LEU A 17 24.58 -12.87 -38.70
C LEU A 17 25.43 -13.34 -39.90
N PRO A 18 25.43 -14.64 -40.23
CA PRO A 18 26.22 -15.16 -41.35
C PRO A 18 25.65 -14.66 -42.69
N ARG A 19 26.44 -13.89 -43.43
CA ARG A 19 26.10 -13.48 -44.81
C ARG A 19 26.66 -14.50 -45.79
N LEU A 20 25.78 -15.23 -46.49
CA LEU A 20 26.16 -16.07 -47.64
C LEU A 20 26.32 -15.19 -48.90
N ARG A 21 27.38 -15.47 -49.67
CA ARG A 21 27.67 -14.77 -50.94
C ARG A 21 26.59 -15.11 -51.97
N ALA A 22 25.92 -14.10 -52.53
CA ALA A 22 25.04 -14.28 -53.69
C ALA A 22 25.90 -14.69 -54.92
N GLY A 23 25.52 -15.80 -55.58
CA GLY A 23 26.32 -16.44 -56.63
C GLY A 23 26.28 -15.78 -58.01
N ALA A 24 25.51 -14.71 -58.23
CA ALA A 24 25.46 -14.01 -59.52
C ALA A 24 25.09 -12.53 -59.37
N HIS A 25 25.78 -11.67 -60.13
CA HIS A 25 25.58 -10.21 -60.12
C HIS A 25 24.39 -9.83 -61.03
N PRO A 26 23.42 -9.04 -60.56
CA PRO A 26 22.17 -8.72 -61.27
C PRO A 26 22.33 -7.81 -62.52
N LEU A 27 23.55 -7.57 -62.99
CA LEU A 27 23.84 -6.71 -64.15
C LEU A 27 24.47 -7.49 -65.33
N SER A 28 24.40 -8.83 -65.32
CA SER A 28 25.13 -9.68 -66.27
C SER A 28 24.31 -10.12 -67.49
N ALA A 29 23.10 -9.58 -67.70
CA ALA A 29 22.24 -9.98 -68.82
C ALA A 29 22.38 -9.03 -70.04
N PRO A 30 22.53 -9.53 -71.28
CA PRO A 30 22.63 -8.69 -72.48
C PRO A 30 21.25 -8.21 -72.96
N PRO A 31 21.16 -7.04 -73.64
CA PRO A 31 19.88 -6.44 -74.02
C PRO A 31 19.27 -7.04 -75.31
N PRO A 32 17.93 -7.05 -75.48
CA PRO A 32 17.25 -7.48 -76.71
C PRO A 32 17.09 -6.34 -77.75
N PRO A 33 16.82 -6.64 -79.04
CA PRO A 33 16.74 -5.64 -80.13
C PRO A 33 15.35 -4.97 -80.25
N PRO A 34 15.23 -3.79 -80.92
CA PRO A 34 14.03 -2.94 -80.90
C PRO A 34 13.09 -3.18 -82.11
N PRO A 35 11.82 -2.70 -82.05
CA PRO A 35 11.47 -1.58 -82.95
C PRO A 35 10.45 -0.53 -82.41
N LEU A 36 10.68 0.73 -82.83
CA LEU A 36 9.77 1.80 -83.32
C LEU A 36 8.46 2.08 -82.53
N SER A 37 8.13 3.28 -82.04
CA SER A 37 8.28 4.65 -82.58
C SER A 37 8.00 5.73 -81.50
N GLN A 38 8.82 6.78 -81.48
CA GLN A 38 8.67 8.20 -81.03
C GLN A 38 7.46 8.55 -80.13
N VAL A 39 7.63 9.24 -78.99
CA VAL A 39 7.87 10.70 -78.94
C VAL A 39 8.74 11.11 -77.74
N ASP A 40 9.77 11.90 -78.08
CA ASP A 40 10.55 12.92 -77.35
C ASP A 40 10.98 12.73 -75.89
N ALA A 41 12.30 12.62 -75.74
CA ALA A 41 13.06 12.86 -74.53
C ALA A 41 13.38 14.36 -74.39
N ILE A 42 13.21 14.90 -73.17
CA ILE A 42 14.10 15.94 -72.65
C ILE A 42 14.58 15.50 -71.26
N ASP A 43 15.83 15.04 -71.30
CA ASP A 43 16.97 15.26 -70.43
C ASP A 43 16.85 15.40 -68.89
N CYS A 44 17.85 14.78 -68.28
CA CYS A 44 18.09 14.56 -66.87
C CYS A 44 18.47 15.81 -66.08
N GLY A 45 18.26 15.72 -64.76
CA GLY A 45 19.30 16.18 -63.83
C GLY A 45 18.77 16.84 -62.56
N ASN A 46 18.51 16.04 -61.50
CA ASN A 46 19.43 16.03 -60.37
C ASN A 46 19.06 14.92 -59.37
N THR A 47 20.05 14.07 -59.13
CA THR A 47 20.15 13.18 -57.97
C THR A 47 20.27 14.00 -56.70
N ASP A 48 19.29 13.87 -55.79
CA ASP A 48 19.45 14.29 -54.41
C ASP A 48 19.38 13.09 -53.46
N PHE A 49 20.40 13.02 -52.64
CA PHE A 49 20.60 12.15 -51.49
C PHE A 49 19.41 12.25 -50.52
N TYR A 50 18.80 11.10 -50.18
CA TYR A 50 17.60 11.04 -49.34
C TYR A 50 17.96 11.08 -47.84
N ASP A 51 17.62 12.18 -47.16
CA ASP A 51 17.67 12.31 -45.70
C ASP A 51 16.32 11.87 -45.09
N PRO A 52 16.27 10.79 -44.28
CA PRO A 52 15.02 10.22 -43.78
C PRO A 52 14.35 11.02 -42.64
N LEU A 53 14.75 12.28 -42.42
CA LEU A 53 14.20 13.17 -41.39
C LEU A 53 13.33 14.32 -41.91
N ARG A 54 13.07 14.41 -43.22
CA ARG A 54 12.12 15.40 -43.77
C ARG A 54 10.84 14.71 -44.25
N GLY A 55 9.71 15.08 -43.64
CA GLY A 55 8.38 14.67 -44.09
C GLY A 55 8.00 15.38 -45.40
N THR A 56 7.49 14.62 -46.37
CA THR A 56 6.78 15.15 -47.54
C THR A 56 5.34 15.43 -47.15
N ASN A 57 4.93 16.70 -47.14
CA ASN A 57 3.53 17.11 -47.01
C ASN A 57 2.67 16.46 -48.10
N ASN A 58 1.53 15.89 -47.71
CA ASN A 58 0.28 16.01 -48.44
C ASN A 58 -0.90 15.69 -47.49
N ASP A 59 -1.71 16.71 -47.24
CA ASP A 59 -3.01 16.63 -46.59
C ASP A 59 -4.02 15.90 -47.49
N ALA A 60 -4.76 14.94 -46.94
CA ALA A 60 -6.16 14.69 -47.29
C ALA A 60 -6.87 13.82 -46.23
N ASN A 61 -7.83 14.46 -45.57
CA ASN A 61 -8.86 13.95 -44.66
C ASN A 61 -9.35 12.49 -44.89
N ALA A 62 -9.32 11.68 -43.84
CA ALA A 62 -10.30 10.62 -43.60
C ALA A 62 -10.37 10.26 -42.10
N ALA A 63 -11.52 10.47 -41.47
CA ALA A 63 -11.80 10.02 -40.10
C ALA A 63 -12.01 8.49 -40.08
N PRO A 64 -11.58 7.75 -39.03
CA PRO A 64 -11.93 6.34 -38.88
C PRO A 64 -13.26 6.18 -38.12
N PRO A 65 -14.07 5.15 -38.43
CA PRO A 65 -15.30 4.87 -37.70
C PRO A 65 -15.01 4.07 -36.41
N ASP A 66 -15.80 4.36 -35.37
CA ASP A 66 -15.95 3.58 -34.16
C ASP A 66 -16.51 2.18 -34.44
N HIS A 67 -15.95 1.15 -33.79
CA HIS A 67 -16.70 -0.03 -33.37
C HIS A 67 -16.00 -0.79 -32.24
N ASP A 68 -16.64 -0.68 -31.06
CA ASP A 68 -16.94 -1.68 -30.03
C ASP A 68 -15.89 -2.74 -29.61
N ASN A 69 -15.45 -2.56 -28.36
CA ASN A 69 -15.64 -3.49 -27.24
C ASN A 69 -15.94 -4.95 -27.59
N LEU A 70 -15.00 -5.84 -27.24
CA LEU A 70 -15.21 -7.15 -26.60
C LEU A 70 -13.84 -7.84 -26.47
N ASN A 71 -13.21 -7.74 -25.29
CA ASN A 71 -12.28 -8.71 -24.65
C ASN A 71 -11.25 -8.03 -23.72
N GLU A 72 -11.72 -7.42 -22.64
CA GLU A 72 -10.87 -6.75 -21.64
C GLU A 72 -10.45 -7.64 -20.45
N ALA A 73 -10.86 -8.92 -20.38
CA ALA A 73 -10.78 -9.65 -19.11
C ALA A 73 -9.39 -10.20 -18.72
N ALA A 74 -8.41 -10.28 -19.62
CA ALA A 74 -7.08 -10.87 -19.31
C ALA A 74 -5.91 -9.86 -19.30
N ASP A 75 -6.07 -8.68 -19.90
CA ASP A 75 -4.98 -7.74 -20.17
C ASP A 75 -4.83 -6.61 -19.11
N HIS A 76 -5.77 -6.54 -18.15
CA HIS A 76 -5.85 -5.43 -17.18
C HIS A 76 -5.13 -5.64 -15.85
N MET A 77 -4.62 -6.82 -15.53
CA MET A 77 -4.04 -7.06 -14.19
C MET A 77 -2.70 -6.32 -13.95
N PRO A 78 -1.69 -6.36 -14.84
CA PRO A 78 -0.40 -5.71 -14.58
C PRO A 78 -0.49 -4.18 -14.56
N THR A 79 -1.34 -3.61 -15.42
CA THR A 79 -1.57 -2.16 -15.54
C THR A 79 -2.39 -1.61 -14.37
N LYS A 80 -3.35 -2.36 -13.84
CA LYS A 80 -4.13 -1.97 -12.65
C LYS A 80 -3.28 -1.99 -11.37
N GLU A 81 -2.33 -2.91 -11.27
CA GLU A 81 -1.38 -2.95 -10.14
C GLU A 81 -0.40 -1.80 -10.17
N TRP A 82 0.19 -1.48 -11.33
CA TRP A 82 1.10 -0.35 -11.48
C TRP A 82 0.42 0.99 -11.16
N THR A 83 -0.80 1.22 -11.65
CA THR A 83 -1.57 2.44 -11.34
C THR A 83 -1.92 2.57 -9.85
N SER A 84 -2.23 1.45 -9.19
CA SER A 84 -2.48 1.43 -7.74
C SER A 84 -1.20 1.73 -6.95
N PHE A 85 -0.07 1.14 -7.36
CA PHE A 85 1.22 1.39 -6.74
C PHE A 85 1.69 2.85 -6.89
N ARG A 86 1.48 3.46 -8.06
CA ARG A 86 1.78 4.88 -8.27
C ARG A 86 0.94 5.79 -7.38
N ARG A 87 -0.33 5.45 -7.15
CA ARG A 87 -1.20 6.19 -6.20
C ARG A 87 -0.70 6.06 -4.76
N LEU A 88 -0.28 4.86 -4.36
CA LEU A 88 0.32 4.59 -3.05
C LEU A 88 1.59 5.43 -2.85
N LEU A 89 2.47 5.49 -3.85
CA LEU A 89 3.68 6.32 -3.79
C LEU A 89 3.36 7.80 -3.55
N THR A 90 2.41 8.37 -4.30
CA THR A 90 2.02 9.78 -4.15
C THR A 90 1.35 10.06 -2.80
N GLN A 91 0.61 9.10 -2.24
CA GLN A 91 0.00 9.23 -0.91
C GLN A 91 1.02 9.12 0.22
N ARG A 92 2.00 8.21 0.08
CA ARG A 92 3.04 7.95 1.09
C ARG A 92 4.04 9.10 1.19
N PHE A 93 4.26 9.83 0.11
CA PHE A 93 5.17 10.99 0.05
C PHE A 93 4.43 12.24 -0.42
N PRO A 94 3.58 12.85 0.44
CA PRO A 94 2.88 14.08 0.10
C PRO A 94 3.88 15.24 -0.03
N VAL A 95 3.77 16.00 -1.11
CA VAL A 95 4.75 17.05 -1.42
C VAL A 95 4.52 18.30 -0.55
N SER A 96 5.57 18.79 0.12
CA SER A 96 5.54 20.11 0.75
C SER A 96 5.51 21.25 -0.26
N LYS A 97 4.84 22.36 0.07
CA LYS A 97 4.50 23.46 -0.87
C LYS A 97 5.71 24.15 -1.54
N MET A 98 6.94 23.98 -1.06
CA MET A 98 8.15 24.59 -1.62
C MET A 98 9.25 23.54 -1.83
N VAL A 99 9.86 23.56 -3.01
CA VAL A 99 10.94 22.65 -3.41
C VAL A 99 12.15 23.47 -3.86
N SER A 100 13.29 23.26 -3.21
CA SER A 100 14.57 23.89 -3.60
C SER A 100 15.39 22.89 -4.41
N VAL A 101 15.53 23.13 -5.72
CA VAL A 101 16.29 22.24 -6.62
C VAL A 101 17.71 22.82 -6.80
N ALA A 102 18.73 22.02 -6.48
CA ALA A 102 20.11 22.49 -6.40
C ALA A 102 20.82 22.64 -7.76
N SER A 103 20.31 22.00 -8.82
CA SER A 103 20.82 22.21 -10.18
C SER A 103 19.73 21.98 -11.22
N MET A 104 19.16 23.06 -11.75
CA MET A 104 18.19 22.98 -12.84
C MET A 104 18.94 22.88 -14.18
N PRO A 105 18.65 21.90 -15.04
CA PRO A 105 19.04 21.98 -16.44
C PRO A 105 18.39 23.22 -17.08
N ASP A 106 19.14 23.93 -17.94
CA ASP A 106 18.80 25.22 -18.60
C ASP A 106 17.49 25.22 -19.43
N VAL A 107 16.79 24.09 -19.46
CA VAL A 107 15.50 23.84 -20.10
C VAL A 107 14.36 24.49 -19.31
N LEU A 108 14.49 24.66 -17.99
CA LEU A 108 13.47 25.30 -17.15
C LEU A 108 13.69 26.82 -16.96
N THR A 109 14.76 27.41 -17.47
CA THR A 109 15.08 28.85 -17.28
C THR A 109 14.73 29.72 -18.49
N ARG A 110 14.63 29.15 -19.70
CA ARG A 110 14.25 29.88 -20.92
C ARG A 110 12.82 29.55 -21.38
N SER A 111 11.85 30.29 -20.88
CA SER A 111 10.68 30.66 -21.69
C SER A 111 10.02 31.90 -21.09
N GLY A 112 10.48 33.07 -21.55
CA GLY A 112 10.00 34.34 -21.00
C GLY A 112 10.62 35.56 -21.66
N LYS A 113 10.78 35.54 -22.98
CA LYS A 113 10.85 36.70 -23.91
C LYS A 113 11.40 36.23 -25.26
N LEU A 114 10.56 36.27 -26.29
CA LEU A 114 10.78 36.98 -27.56
C LEU A 114 10.02 36.27 -28.70
N LEU A 115 8.72 36.56 -28.81
CA LEU A 115 8.08 36.65 -30.11
C LEU A 115 8.30 38.10 -30.58
N GLU A 116 9.40 38.38 -31.26
CA GLU A 116 9.49 39.37 -32.33
C GLU A 116 10.94 39.59 -32.82
N LYS A 117 11.08 39.48 -34.14
CA LYS A 117 12.07 40.06 -35.06
C LYS A 117 13.30 39.23 -35.45
N SER A 118 13.35 39.07 -36.76
CA SER A 118 14.36 38.52 -37.67
C SER A 118 15.79 39.01 -37.42
N SER A 119 16.77 38.13 -37.62
CA SER A 119 17.69 38.14 -38.77
C SER A 119 18.96 37.32 -38.48
N THR A 120 19.26 36.42 -39.40
CA THR A 120 20.58 35.95 -39.89
C THR A 120 21.80 35.97 -38.95
N ASN A 121 22.40 34.79 -38.81
CA ASN A 121 23.83 34.52 -38.63
C ASN A 121 24.55 35.28 -37.51
N MET A 122 24.84 34.61 -36.39
CA MET A 122 26.18 34.57 -35.78
C MET A 122 26.25 33.56 -34.62
N HIS A 123 27.33 32.76 -34.64
CA HIS A 123 27.91 31.91 -33.60
C HIS A 123 27.25 30.60 -33.15
N LEU A 124 27.66 29.55 -33.86
CA LEU A 124 27.63 28.12 -33.49
C LEU A 124 28.84 27.71 -32.61
N GLU A 125 29.51 28.64 -31.91
CA GLU A 125 30.79 28.37 -31.23
C GLU A 125 30.84 28.71 -29.73
N GLU A 126 29.76 29.17 -29.09
CA GLU A 126 29.81 29.56 -27.66
C GLU A 126 29.30 28.50 -26.66
N LEU A 127 29.33 27.20 -27.01
CA LEU A 127 28.89 26.11 -26.12
C LEU A 127 30.02 25.20 -25.59
N GLU A 128 31.28 25.63 -25.66
CA GLU A 128 32.43 24.86 -25.15
C GLU A 128 33.24 25.58 -24.05
N ASP A 129 32.58 26.28 -23.10
CA ASP A 129 33.30 26.80 -21.93
C ASP A 129 32.72 26.29 -20.59
N PRO A 130 33.34 25.27 -19.96
CA PRO A 130 32.90 24.69 -18.70
C PRO A 130 33.07 25.61 -17.48
N GLN A 131 33.67 26.80 -17.64
CA GLN A 131 34.09 27.64 -16.51
C GLN A 131 33.14 28.78 -16.12
N LYS A 132 31.97 28.90 -16.76
CA LYS A 132 30.90 29.85 -16.36
C LYS A 132 29.74 29.23 -15.58
N PHE A 133 29.83 27.95 -15.20
CA PHE A 133 28.74 27.22 -14.52
C PHE A 133 28.67 27.42 -12.99
N ALA A 134 29.53 28.23 -12.39
CA ALA A 134 29.62 28.36 -10.93
C ALA A 134 28.74 29.46 -10.30
N ASP A 135 28.18 30.41 -11.08
CA ASP A 135 27.62 31.66 -10.53
C ASP A 135 26.09 31.86 -10.68
N GLU A 136 25.32 30.90 -11.20
CA GLU A 136 23.86 31.01 -11.15
C GLU A 136 23.27 30.27 -9.94
N GLY A 137 22.98 31.04 -8.89
CA GLY A 137 22.40 30.56 -7.64
C GLY A 137 21.07 29.81 -7.77
N VAL A 138 20.82 28.94 -6.79
CA VAL A 138 19.62 28.12 -6.59
C VAL A 138 18.34 28.93 -6.85
N LYS A 139 17.67 28.67 -7.99
CA LYS A 139 16.35 29.23 -8.32
C LYS A 139 15.26 28.32 -7.72
N THR A 140 14.58 28.79 -6.68
CA THR A 140 13.47 28.06 -6.03
C THR A 140 12.21 28.17 -6.90
N ILE A 141 11.69 27.04 -7.38
CA ILE A 141 10.47 26.97 -8.20
C ILE A 141 9.38 26.28 -7.37
N THR A 142 8.12 26.70 -7.55
CA THR A 142 7.01 26.07 -6.84
C THR A 142 6.68 24.68 -7.42
N TRP A 143 6.16 23.77 -6.59
CA TRP A 143 5.77 22.42 -7.04
C TRP A 143 4.79 22.45 -8.23
N GLN A 144 3.80 23.34 -8.19
CA GLN A 144 2.79 23.47 -9.25
C GLN A 144 3.44 23.86 -10.57
N GLU A 145 4.39 24.80 -10.53
CA GLU A 145 5.10 25.26 -11.71
C GLU A 145 6.01 24.16 -12.29
N TYR A 146 6.64 23.35 -11.42
CA TYR A 146 7.41 22.20 -11.87
C TYR A 146 6.55 21.15 -12.59
N VAL A 147 5.40 20.81 -12.00
CA VAL A 147 4.45 19.87 -12.60
C VAL A 147 3.89 20.41 -13.91
N SER A 148 3.50 21.69 -13.97
CA SER A 148 3.01 22.32 -15.21
C SER A 148 4.04 22.26 -16.33
N ARG A 149 5.31 22.55 -16.03
CA ARG A 149 6.40 22.48 -17.02
C ARG A 149 6.65 21.07 -17.54
N LEU A 150 6.51 20.05 -16.70
CA LEU A 150 6.56 18.66 -17.14
C LEU A 150 5.41 18.31 -18.09
N HIS A 151 4.20 18.84 -17.85
CA HIS A 151 3.08 18.68 -18.77
C HIS A 151 3.30 19.43 -20.09
N GLU A 152 3.86 20.64 -20.05
CA GLU A 152 4.23 21.39 -21.26
C GLU A 152 5.26 20.63 -22.11
N LEU A 153 6.28 20.04 -21.49
CA LEU A 153 7.27 19.19 -22.17
C LEU A 153 6.62 17.95 -22.77
N LYS A 154 5.68 17.32 -22.05
CA LYS A 154 4.90 16.19 -22.56
C LYS A 154 4.11 16.57 -23.82
N ASP A 155 3.47 17.74 -23.81
CA ASP A 155 2.70 18.25 -24.94
C ASP A 155 3.61 18.64 -26.11
N GLU A 156 4.80 19.18 -25.86
CA GLU A 156 5.81 19.49 -26.88
C GLU A 156 6.39 18.22 -27.53
N ILE A 157 6.65 17.18 -26.75
CA ILE A 157 7.04 15.86 -27.26
C ILE A 157 5.94 15.31 -28.18
N THR A 158 4.67 15.43 -27.77
CA THR A 158 3.54 14.95 -28.57
C THR A 158 3.38 15.76 -29.86
N ARG A 159 3.49 17.09 -29.80
CA ARG A 159 3.42 17.97 -30.99
C ARG A 159 4.56 17.71 -31.97
N SER A 160 5.80 17.61 -31.50
CA SER A 160 6.94 17.25 -32.36
C SER A 160 6.79 15.86 -32.98
N TRP A 161 6.24 14.90 -32.24
CA TRP A 161 5.97 13.56 -32.75
C TRP A 161 4.91 13.56 -33.85
N LEU A 162 3.85 14.37 -33.70
CA LEU A 162 2.82 14.54 -34.73
C LEU A 162 3.34 15.28 -35.96
N ALA A 163 4.24 16.25 -35.78
CA ALA A 163 4.94 16.96 -36.85
C ALA A 163 6.07 16.14 -37.52
N GLU A 164 6.16 14.84 -37.23
CA GLU A 164 7.18 13.91 -37.72
C GLU A 164 8.63 14.20 -37.31
N ASP A 165 8.87 15.21 -36.47
CA ASP A 165 10.20 15.57 -35.98
C ASP A 165 10.62 14.68 -34.81
N ARG A 166 11.05 13.46 -35.15
CA ARG A 166 11.42 12.43 -34.17
C ARG A 166 12.70 12.78 -33.41
N VAL A 167 13.57 13.60 -34.00
CA VAL A 167 14.84 14.00 -33.36
C VAL A 167 14.57 14.95 -32.21
N THR A 168 13.69 15.93 -32.39
CA THR A 168 13.32 16.81 -31.27
C THR A 168 12.52 16.08 -30.21
N SER A 169 11.58 15.20 -30.59
CA SER A 169 10.86 14.36 -29.61
C SER A 169 11.83 13.53 -28.74
N LEU A 170 12.85 12.91 -29.35
CA LEU A 170 13.86 12.15 -28.61
C LEU A 170 14.74 13.05 -27.74
N LYS A 171 15.18 14.21 -28.25
CA LYS A 171 15.99 15.18 -27.48
C LYS A 171 15.23 15.72 -26.26
N LEU A 172 13.94 16.03 -26.40
CA LEU A 172 13.08 16.45 -25.30
C LEU A 172 12.87 15.31 -24.29
N SER A 173 12.69 14.08 -24.77
CA SER A 173 12.56 12.90 -23.89
C SER A 173 13.84 12.65 -23.09
N ILE A 174 15.02 12.80 -23.71
CA ILE A 174 16.31 12.75 -22.99
C ILE A 174 16.32 13.80 -21.88
N LYS A 175 15.93 15.04 -22.16
CA LYS A 175 15.87 16.12 -21.16
C LYS A 175 14.93 15.78 -19.99
N VAL A 176 13.78 15.17 -20.26
CA VAL A 176 12.85 14.73 -19.21
C VAL A 176 13.48 13.63 -18.35
N ALA A 177 14.14 12.63 -18.95
CA ALA A 177 14.79 11.55 -18.20
C ALA A 177 15.98 12.05 -17.35
N LYS A 178 16.68 13.11 -17.79
CA LYS A 178 17.74 13.75 -17.01
C LYS A 178 17.27 14.33 -15.68
N LEU A 179 15.99 14.66 -15.54
CA LEU A 179 15.45 15.21 -14.29
C LEU A 179 15.60 14.20 -13.12
N LEU A 180 15.64 12.90 -13.41
CA LEU A 180 15.85 11.85 -12.40
C LEU A 180 17.31 11.74 -11.93
N MET A 181 18.24 12.50 -12.52
CA MET A 181 19.62 12.58 -12.02
C MET A 181 19.70 13.37 -10.71
N ASP A 182 18.77 14.30 -10.46
CA ASP A 182 18.77 15.12 -9.26
C ASP A 182 17.96 14.44 -8.13
N THR A 183 18.69 13.89 -7.16
CA THR A 183 18.13 13.27 -5.94
C THR A 183 18.19 14.19 -4.73
N SER A 184 18.52 15.48 -4.91
CA SER A 184 18.73 16.44 -3.81
C SER A 184 17.46 16.71 -2.99
N VAL A 185 16.28 16.55 -3.59
CA VAL A 185 14.98 16.71 -2.92
C VAL A 185 14.33 15.34 -2.71
N PHE A 186 14.73 14.70 -1.60
CA PHE A 186 14.31 13.36 -1.20
C PHE A 186 12.79 13.13 -1.26
N GLU A 187 11.98 14.01 -0.67
CA GLU A 187 10.52 13.84 -0.58
C GLU A 187 9.80 14.00 -1.93
N PHE A 188 10.40 14.74 -2.87
CA PHE A 188 9.81 14.99 -4.18
C PHE A 188 10.13 13.90 -5.21
N TYR A 189 11.26 13.20 -5.02
CA TYR A 189 11.77 12.22 -5.97
C TYR A 189 10.75 11.13 -6.39
N PRO A 190 9.95 10.53 -5.48
CA PRO A 190 8.94 9.52 -5.87
C PRO A 190 7.87 10.09 -6.80
N THR A 191 7.43 11.34 -6.56
CA THR A 191 6.43 12.02 -7.40
C THR A 191 7.03 12.39 -8.75
N LEU A 192 8.27 12.88 -8.76
CA LEU A 192 9.00 13.16 -9.99
C LEU A 192 9.14 11.90 -10.86
N PHE A 193 9.54 10.79 -10.23
CA PHE A 193 9.64 9.49 -10.88
C PHE A 193 8.33 9.11 -11.57
N VAL A 194 7.21 9.18 -10.85
CA VAL A 194 5.86 8.86 -11.37
C VAL A 194 5.52 9.68 -12.63
N LEU A 195 5.86 10.97 -12.66
CA LEU A 195 5.59 11.86 -13.81
C LEU A 195 6.54 11.60 -14.98
N VAL A 196 7.83 11.38 -14.70
CA VAL A 196 8.82 11.09 -15.75
C VAL A 196 8.52 9.75 -16.41
N THR A 197 8.20 8.71 -15.62
CA THR A 197 7.88 7.38 -16.18
C THR A 197 6.62 7.38 -17.05
N ASP A 198 5.66 8.28 -16.79
CA ASP A 198 4.50 8.46 -17.69
C ASP A 198 4.91 8.96 -19.08
N ILE A 199 5.84 9.93 -19.10
CA ILE A 199 6.34 10.48 -20.36
C ILE A 199 7.19 9.41 -21.07
N MET A 200 7.99 8.64 -20.33
CA MET A 200 8.75 7.52 -20.88
C MET A 200 7.84 6.43 -21.46
N ASP A 201 6.80 6.00 -20.75
CA ASP A 201 5.84 5.01 -21.23
C ASP A 201 5.07 5.52 -22.45
N MET A 202 4.68 6.80 -22.47
CA MET A 202 4.08 7.44 -23.64
C MET A 202 5.01 7.38 -24.85
N LEU A 203 6.28 7.76 -24.70
CA LEU A 203 7.26 7.65 -25.79
C LEU A 203 7.43 6.19 -26.25
N GLY A 204 7.55 5.24 -25.32
CA GLY A 204 7.67 3.82 -25.62
C GLY A 204 6.50 3.30 -26.46
N ASN A 205 5.28 3.68 -26.09
CA ASN A 205 4.06 3.35 -26.84
C ASN A 205 4.04 3.98 -28.24
N LEU A 206 4.47 5.24 -28.37
CA LEU A 206 4.55 5.92 -29.66
C LEU A 206 5.55 5.23 -30.60
N VAL A 207 6.73 4.86 -30.10
CA VAL A 207 7.74 4.11 -30.86
C VAL A 207 7.23 2.73 -31.25
N TRP A 208 6.61 2.00 -30.32
CA TRP A 208 6.00 0.70 -30.57
C TRP A 208 4.96 0.78 -31.69
N GLN A 209 4.02 1.72 -31.61
CA GLN A 209 2.98 1.91 -32.62
C GLN A 209 3.58 2.25 -33.99
N ARG A 210 4.65 3.05 -34.05
CA ARG A 210 5.33 3.38 -35.31
C ARG A 210 5.95 2.14 -35.95
N ILE A 211 6.65 1.31 -35.17
CA ILE A 211 7.28 0.10 -35.67
C ILE A 211 6.20 -0.90 -36.11
N LYS A 212 5.13 -1.05 -35.31
CA LYS A 212 3.98 -1.88 -35.67
C LYS A 212 3.33 -1.44 -36.99
N ARG A 213 3.07 -0.14 -37.17
CA ARG A 213 2.54 0.38 -38.44
C ARG A 213 3.47 0.11 -39.62
N LYS A 214 4.79 0.27 -39.46
CA LYS A 214 5.75 -0.08 -40.52
C LYS A 214 5.81 -1.58 -40.83
N ALA A 215 5.42 -2.43 -39.88
CA ALA A 215 5.31 -3.86 -40.11
C ALA A 215 4.01 -4.22 -40.84
N GLU A 216 2.90 -3.55 -40.52
CA GLU A 216 1.55 -3.82 -41.07
C GLU A 216 1.31 -3.19 -42.44
N PHE A 217 1.93 -2.04 -42.73
CA PHE A 217 1.67 -1.25 -43.93
C PHE A 217 2.91 -1.14 -44.83
N SER A 218 2.69 -1.15 -46.15
CA SER A 218 3.71 -0.83 -47.16
C SER A 218 3.98 0.69 -47.21
N GLU A 219 5.04 1.10 -47.90
CA GLU A 219 5.39 2.52 -48.09
C GLU A 219 4.25 3.32 -48.77
N ASP A 220 3.44 2.68 -49.60
CA ASP A 220 2.27 3.26 -50.28
C ASP A 220 0.98 3.27 -49.42
N GLY A 221 1.06 2.89 -48.14
CA GLY A 221 -0.10 2.80 -47.24
C GLY A 221 -1.00 1.57 -47.41
N ALA A 222 -0.65 0.65 -48.33
CA ALA A 222 -1.36 -0.60 -48.50
C ALA A 222 -1.08 -1.59 -47.35
N LEU A 223 -2.12 -2.23 -46.81
CA LEU A 223 -2.01 -3.22 -45.74
C LEU A 223 -1.30 -4.49 -46.25
N ARG A 224 -0.13 -4.81 -45.68
CA ARG A 224 0.64 -6.03 -45.96
C ARG A 224 0.15 -7.23 -45.16
N CYS A 225 -0.05 -7.05 -43.86
CA CYS A 225 -0.56 -8.07 -42.95
C CYS A 225 -1.09 -7.43 -41.65
N ASN A 226 -2.01 -8.10 -40.96
CA ASN A 226 -2.38 -7.75 -39.59
C ASN A 226 -1.50 -8.55 -38.62
N LEU A 227 -0.74 -7.89 -37.75
CA LEU A 227 0.04 -8.62 -36.75
C LEU A 227 -0.89 -9.16 -35.65
N ALA A 228 -0.87 -10.48 -35.48
CA ALA A 228 -1.48 -11.13 -34.31
C ALA A 228 -0.79 -10.68 -33.02
N GLU A 229 -1.50 -10.71 -31.88
CA GLU A 229 -0.96 -10.27 -30.58
C GLU A 229 0.31 -11.02 -30.14
N ASN A 230 0.45 -12.27 -30.57
CA ASN A 230 1.60 -13.15 -30.30
C ASN A 230 2.48 -13.38 -31.55
N PHE A 231 2.66 -12.35 -32.37
CA PHE A 231 3.54 -12.40 -33.53
C PHE A 231 4.99 -12.80 -33.16
N GLN A 232 5.67 -13.49 -34.08
CA GLN A 232 7.07 -13.87 -33.92
C GLN A 232 7.98 -12.91 -34.69
N ALA A 233 9.25 -12.77 -34.26
CA ALA A 233 10.19 -11.86 -34.91
C ALA A 233 10.42 -12.20 -36.39
N ARG A 234 10.24 -13.47 -36.80
CA ARG A 234 10.31 -13.91 -38.20
C ARG A 234 9.19 -13.34 -39.08
N ASP A 235 8.05 -12.98 -38.50
CA ASP A 235 6.87 -12.48 -39.23
C ASP A 235 6.99 -10.99 -39.57
N ILE A 236 8.05 -10.32 -39.08
CA ILE A 236 8.28 -8.88 -39.23
C ILE A 236 9.13 -8.60 -40.48
N CYS A 237 8.70 -7.63 -41.29
CA CYS A 237 9.41 -7.18 -42.49
C CYS A 237 10.78 -6.56 -42.15
N ALA A 238 11.71 -6.59 -43.12
CA ALA A 238 13.06 -6.08 -42.94
C ALA A 238 13.09 -4.58 -42.60
N ASP A 239 12.24 -3.77 -43.23
CA ASP A 239 12.18 -2.32 -43.05
C ASP A 239 11.77 -1.93 -41.61
N ALA A 240 10.82 -2.67 -41.02
CA ALA A 240 10.40 -2.48 -39.63
C ALA A 240 11.49 -2.94 -38.64
N LYS A 241 12.20 -4.05 -38.93
CA LYS A 241 13.36 -4.50 -38.14
C LYS A 241 14.48 -3.48 -38.16
N GLU A 242 14.84 -2.95 -39.32
CA GLU A 242 15.86 -1.92 -39.43
C GLU A 242 15.45 -0.65 -38.68
N THR A 243 14.20 -0.23 -38.82
CA THR A 243 13.67 0.92 -38.06
C THR A 243 13.79 0.68 -36.56
N CYS A 244 13.43 -0.51 -36.08
CA CYS A 244 13.54 -0.88 -34.67
C CYS A 244 15.01 -0.87 -34.18
N TYR A 245 15.91 -1.49 -34.94
CA TYR A 245 17.34 -1.51 -34.64
C TYR A 245 17.94 -0.10 -34.59
N ASN A 246 17.54 0.77 -35.51
CA ASN A 246 17.98 2.17 -35.53
C ASN A 246 17.55 2.96 -34.29
N TRP A 247 16.38 2.67 -33.71
CA TRP A 247 15.96 3.28 -32.45
C TRP A 247 16.88 2.86 -31.30
N PHE A 248 17.20 1.57 -31.18
CA PHE A 248 18.15 1.08 -30.17
C PHE A 248 19.55 1.68 -30.34
N ASN A 249 20.04 1.84 -31.58
CA ASN A 249 21.33 2.48 -31.85
C ASN A 249 21.33 3.97 -31.46
N LYS A 250 20.27 4.71 -31.81
CA LYS A 250 20.13 6.13 -31.47
C LYS A 250 20.06 6.36 -29.96
N ILE A 251 19.32 5.51 -29.24
CA ILE A 251 19.29 5.55 -27.77
C ILE A 251 20.64 5.11 -27.18
N GLY A 252 21.27 4.09 -27.77
CA GLY A 252 22.61 3.64 -27.40
C GLY A 252 23.70 4.69 -27.54
N ALA A 253 23.52 5.68 -28.43
CA ALA A 253 24.43 6.81 -28.63
C ALA A 253 24.27 7.94 -27.60
N VAL A 254 23.27 7.88 -26.71
CA VAL A 254 23.13 8.85 -25.62
C VAL A 254 24.30 8.69 -24.64
N GLN A 255 25.02 9.78 -24.39
CA GLN A 255 26.25 9.79 -23.60
C GLN A 255 26.00 9.51 -22.10
N GLU A 256 24.92 10.04 -21.56
CA GLU A 256 24.59 9.90 -20.14
C GLU A 256 23.92 8.57 -19.85
N LEU A 257 24.36 7.90 -18.79
CA LEU A 257 23.94 6.54 -18.47
C LEU A 257 22.47 6.46 -18.04
N LEU A 258 22.01 7.32 -17.12
CA LEU A 258 20.65 7.25 -16.57
C LEU A 258 19.58 7.49 -17.66
N PRO A 259 19.62 8.59 -18.46
CA PRO A 259 18.62 8.80 -19.51
C PRO A 259 18.63 7.68 -20.55
N ARG A 260 19.82 7.17 -20.89
CA ARG A 260 19.96 6.03 -21.80
C ARG A 260 19.22 4.79 -21.28
N ILE A 261 19.39 4.43 -20.01
CA ILE A 261 18.72 3.27 -19.42
C ILE A 261 17.20 3.45 -19.43
N TYR A 262 16.67 4.60 -19.00
CA TYR A 262 15.23 4.85 -18.98
C TYR A 262 14.60 4.79 -20.38
N LEU A 263 15.25 5.39 -21.38
CA LEU A 263 14.78 5.32 -22.77
C LEU A 263 14.81 3.90 -23.32
N GLU A 264 15.87 3.14 -23.02
CA GLU A 264 15.96 1.74 -23.44
C GLU A 264 14.92 0.85 -22.76
N LEU A 265 14.62 1.11 -21.49
CA LEU A 265 13.54 0.44 -20.74
C LEU A 265 12.15 0.80 -21.29
N ALA A 266 11.94 2.05 -21.70
CA ALA A 266 10.67 2.50 -22.28
C ALA A 266 10.36 1.77 -23.60
N ILE A 267 11.39 1.57 -24.45
CA ILE A 267 11.25 0.84 -25.71
C ILE A 267 11.54 -0.66 -25.58
N LEU A 268 11.72 -1.18 -24.37
CA LEU A 268 12.03 -2.59 -24.12
C LEU A 268 11.06 -3.56 -24.83
N PRO A 269 9.73 -3.33 -24.86
CA PRO A 269 8.81 -4.19 -25.60
C PRO A 269 9.17 -4.32 -27.08
N CYS A 270 9.76 -3.28 -27.69
CA CYS A 270 10.13 -3.27 -29.11
C CYS A 270 11.18 -4.33 -29.47
N TRP A 271 11.91 -4.90 -28.50
CA TRP A 271 12.77 -6.06 -28.76
C TRP A 271 12.03 -7.24 -29.38
N ARG A 272 10.71 -7.38 -29.16
CA ARG A 272 9.86 -8.41 -29.78
C ARG A 272 9.87 -8.37 -31.32
N PHE A 273 10.15 -7.21 -31.93
CA PHE A 273 10.28 -7.10 -33.39
C PHE A 273 11.59 -7.68 -33.93
N LEU A 274 12.62 -7.80 -33.08
CA LEU A 274 13.97 -8.22 -33.45
C LEU A 274 14.27 -9.65 -32.99
N LEU A 275 13.88 -10.00 -31.76
CA LEU A 275 14.25 -11.24 -31.08
C LEU A 275 13.02 -11.90 -30.45
N GLU A 276 13.00 -13.24 -30.44
CA GLU A 276 11.93 -14.01 -29.79
C GLU A 276 12.05 -13.98 -28.26
N GLN A 277 13.28 -13.91 -27.70
CA GLN A 277 13.53 -13.77 -26.26
C GLN A 277 14.64 -12.75 -25.94
N PRO A 278 14.33 -11.59 -25.34
CA PRO A 278 15.32 -10.56 -25.03
C PRO A 278 15.96 -10.69 -23.64
N LEU A 279 16.25 -11.92 -23.19
CA LEU A 279 16.81 -12.17 -21.85
C LEU A 279 18.20 -11.55 -21.66
N ASP A 280 19.04 -11.60 -22.69
CA ASP A 280 20.38 -11.01 -22.64
C ASP A 280 20.34 -9.47 -22.58
N SER A 281 19.32 -8.86 -23.19
CA SER A 281 19.08 -7.41 -23.08
C SER A 281 18.72 -7.01 -21.66
N LEU A 282 17.87 -7.78 -20.97
CA LEU A 282 17.55 -7.56 -19.56
C LEU A 282 18.78 -7.70 -18.66
N ARG A 283 19.55 -8.78 -18.84
CA ARG A 283 20.80 -9.00 -18.07
C ARG A 283 21.81 -7.86 -18.29
N ARG A 284 21.98 -7.40 -19.53
CA ARG A 284 22.83 -6.24 -19.83
C ARG A 284 22.35 -4.99 -19.11
N LEU A 285 21.04 -4.71 -19.15
CA LEU A 285 20.47 -3.54 -18.50
C LEU A 285 20.65 -3.59 -16.97
N VAL A 286 20.48 -4.76 -16.33
CA VAL A 286 20.78 -4.93 -14.89
C VAL A 286 22.23 -4.56 -14.59
N MET A 287 23.18 -5.02 -15.43
CA MET A 287 24.59 -4.68 -15.29
C MET A 287 24.87 -3.19 -15.52
N MET A 288 24.14 -2.53 -16.42
CA MET A 288 24.24 -1.08 -16.63
C MET A 288 23.75 -0.28 -15.42
N ILE A 289 22.65 -0.71 -14.80
CA ILE A 289 22.10 -0.05 -13.60
C ILE A 289 23.08 -0.08 -12.43
N ARG A 290 23.94 -1.12 -12.31
CA ARG A 290 25.03 -1.15 -11.32
C ARG A 290 26.01 0.01 -11.45
N GLY A 291 26.11 0.63 -12.62
CA GLY A 291 26.95 1.81 -12.86
C GLY A 291 26.36 3.11 -12.28
N LEU A 292 25.11 3.11 -11.81
CA LEU A 292 24.49 4.28 -11.17
C LEU A 292 24.98 4.41 -9.73
N GLY A 293 25.72 5.50 -9.45
CA GLY A 293 26.32 5.75 -8.13
C GLY A 293 25.34 6.24 -7.06
N ASP A 294 24.23 6.88 -7.44
CA ASP A 294 23.20 7.33 -6.49
C ASP A 294 22.28 6.16 -6.11
N PRO A 295 22.12 5.83 -4.81
CA PRO A 295 21.37 4.66 -4.37
C PRO A 295 19.86 4.76 -4.64
N VAL A 296 19.27 5.95 -4.57
CA VAL A 296 17.83 6.18 -4.79
C VAL A 296 17.53 6.08 -6.28
N ALA A 297 18.28 6.77 -7.13
CA ALA A 297 18.14 6.69 -8.58
C ALA A 297 18.35 5.25 -9.10
N SER A 298 19.32 4.54 -8.53
CA SER A 298 19.61 3.13 -8.83
C SER A 298 18.44 2.21 -8.43
N ALA A 299 17.81 2.44 -7.27
CA ALA A 299 16.64 1.66 -6.82
C ALA A 299 15.39 1.90 -7.69
N TYR A 300 15.08 3.16 -7.99
CA TYR A 300 13.93 3.52 -8.83
C TYR A 300 14.11 3.10 -10.29
N CYS A 301 15.34 3.08 -10.80
CA CYS A 301 15.61 2.52 -12.13
C CYS A 301 15.31 1.00 -12.18
N ARG A 302 15.64 0.25 -11.12
CA ARG A 302 15.27 -1.17 -10.98
C ARG A 302 13.77 -1.38 -10.85
N LEU A 303 13.07 -0.48 -10.14
CA LEU A 303 11.62 -0.47 -10.06
C LEU A 303 10.99 -0.31 -11.46
N TYR A 304 11.44 0.67 -12.25
CA TYR A 304 10.93 0.86 -13.61
C TYR A 304 11.26 -0.32 -14.52
N MET A 305 12.44 -0.93 -14.37
CA MET A 305 12.79 -2.17 -15.07
C MET A 305 11.83 -3.31 -14.73
N ALA A 306 11.52 -3.53 -13.45
CA ALA A 306 10.59 -4.56 -13.02
C ALA A 306 9.20 -4.35 -13.67
N HIS A 307 8.74 -3.11 -13.74
CA HIS A 307 7.50 -2.76 -14.45
C HIS A 307 7.57 -3.02 -15.96
N CYS A 308 8.59 -2.52 -16.66
CA CYS A 308 8.69 -2.67 -18.11
C CYS A 308 8.87 -4.13 -18.54
N ALA A 309 9.59 -4.94 -17.76
CA ALA A 309 9.81 -6.34 -18.06
C ALA A 309 8.54 -7.20 -17.94
N GLN A 310 7.56 -6.82 -17.12
CA GLN A 310 6.24 -7.49 -17.08
C GLN A 310 5.45 -7.37 -18.40
N LYS A 311 5.77 -6.39 -19.25
CA LYS A 311 5.15 -6.22 -20.57
C LYS A 311 5.69 -7.24 -21.60
N LEU A 312 6.70 -8.02 -21.24
CA LEU A 312 7.27 -9.07 -22.09
C LEU A 312 6.53 -10.41 -21.88
N PRO A 313 6.37 -11.23 -22.93
CA PRO A 313 5.68 -12.51 -22.82
C PRO A 313 6.44 -13.56 -21.98
N SER A 314 7.78 -13.47 -21.91
CA SER A 314 8.63 -14.37 -21.13
C SER A 314 8.88 -13.85 -19.71
N HIS A 315 8.57 -14.66 -18.71
CA HIS A 315 8.78 -14.35 -17.30
C HIS A 315 10.06 -15.05 -16.80
N ASP A 316 11.20 -14.34 -16.76
CA ASP A 316 12.40 -14.78 -16.04
C ASP A 316 12.51 -13.98 -14.73
N ILE A 317 12.75 -14.63 -13.61
CA ILE A 317 12.79 -13.99 -12.29
C ILE A 317 14.23 -13.72 -11.85
N GLY A 318 15.23 -14.31 -12.50
CA GLY A 318 16.64 -14.17 -12.13
C GLY A 318 17.13 -12.72 -12.15
N TYR A 319 16.61 -11.89 -13.05
CA TYR A 319 16.94 -10.45 -13.08
C TYR A 319 16.39 -9.70 -11.86
N LEU A 320 15.18 -10.06 -11.38
CA LEU A 320 14.57 -9.46 -10.18
C LEU A 320 15.34 -9.84 -8.93
N VAL A 321 15.75 -11.12 -8.79
CA VAL A 321 16.59 -11.56 -7.67
C VAL A 321 17.94 -10.84 -7.68
N THR A 322 18.54 -10.66 -8.85
CA THR A 322 19.77 -9.87 -9.01
C THR A 322 19.55 -8.41 -8.57
N CYS A 323 18.41 -7.80 -8.95
CA CYS A 323 18.04 -6.45 -8.53
C CYS A 323 17.95 -6.31 -7.01
N VAL A 324 17.29 -7.24 -6.32
CA VAL A 324 17.18 -7.22 -4.86
C VAL A 324 18.55 -7.42 -4.20
N ASN A 325 19.37 -8.34 -4.72
CA ASN A 325 20.73 -8.57 -4.21
C ASN A 325 21.63 -7.34 -4.38
N ASP A 326 21.53 -6.64 -5.50
CA ASP A 326 22.23 -5.37 -5.70
C ASP A 326 21.76 -4.30 -4.70
N ILE A 327 20.44 -4.16 -4.50
CA ILE A 327 19.88 -3.23 -3.51
C ILE A 327 20.36 -3.60 -2.11
N ARG A 328 20.43 -4.89 -1.77
CA ARG A 328 20.98 -5.38 -0.50
C ARG A 328 22.42 -4.90 -0.30
N VAL A 329 23.28 -5.04 -1.31
CA VAL A 329 24.68 -4.58 -1.22
C VAL A 329 24.75 -3.07 -1.01
N VAL A 330 23.94 -2.30 -1.74
CA VAL A 330 23.85 -0.84 -1.59
C VAL A 330 23.38 -0.45 -0.18
N LEU A 331 22.33 -1.10 0.34
CA LEU A 331 21.83 -0.85 1.69
C LEU A 331 22.88 -1.18 2.76
N MET A 332 23.58 -2.32 2.63
CA MET A 332 24.67 -2.67 3.55
C MET A 332 25.79 -1.62 3.54
N GLN A 333 26.11 -1.03 2.39
CA GLN A 333 27.08 0.06 2.30
C GLN A 333 26.58 1.35 2.99
N ILE A 334 25.32 1.73 2.79
CA ILE A 334 24.71 2.91 3.44
C ILE A 334 24.70 2.74 4.98
N LEU A 335 24.35 1.54 5.44
CA LEU A 335 24.28 1.20 6.86
C LEU A 335 25.67 1.13 7.51
N SER A 336 26.68 0.60 6.82
CA SER A 336 28.05 0.45 7.33
C SER A 336 28.92 1.72 7.25
N ALA A 337 28.56 2.72 6.44
CA ALA A 337 29.31 3.98 6.35
C ALA A 337 29.37 4.70 7.71
N ASN A 338 30.56 4.75 8.33
CA ASN A 338 30.87 5.19 9.69
C ASN A 338 29.94 6.24 10.34
N GLU A 339 29.45 5.92 11.55
CA GLU A 339 28.57 6.75 12.41
C GLU A 339 29.24 7.97 13.07
N ARG A 340 30.46 8.35 12.66
CA ARG A 340 31.28 9.33 13.39
C ARG A 340 30.93 10.81 13.13
N THR A 341 29.85 11.12 12.42
CA THR A 341 29.54 12.52 12.03
C THR A 341 28.04 12.82 12.05
N HIS A 342 27.68 13.80 12.90
CA HIS A 342 26.47 14.64 13.00
C HIS A 342 25.07 14.00 12.82
N LYS A 343 24.12 14.35 13.69
CA LYS A 343 22.69 13.94 13.67
C LYS A 343 22.03 14.05 12.28
N ASN A 344 22.44 15.03 11.48
CA ASN A 344 21.92 15.27 10.12
C ASN A 344 22.24 14.14 9.14
N VAL A 345 23.38 13.44 9.29
CA VAL A 345 23.74 12.31 8.41
C VAL A 345 22.88 11.08 8.71
N LYS A 346 22.54 10.84 9.98
CA LYS A 346 21.68 9.71 10.39
C LYS A 346 20.23 9.88 9.89
N LEU A 347 19.71 11.11 9.92
CA LEU A 347 18.38 11.42 9.39
C LEU A 347 18.31 11.22 7.87
N ASN A 348 19.34 11.66 7.14
CA ASN A 348 19.42 11.47 5.68
C ASN A 348 19.49 9.98 5.30
N LYS A 349 20.19 9.14 6.08
CA LYS A 349 20.21 7.69 5.84
C LYS A 349 18.83 7.04 6.03
N LYS A 350 18.12 7.36 7.13
CA LYS A 350 16.77 6.82 7.37
C LYS A 350 15.79 7.25 6.28
N LEU A 351 15.90 8.49 5.81
CA LEU A 351 15.10 9.01 4.70
C LEU A 351 15.43 8.31 3.37
N GLN A 352 16.71 8.11 3.05
CA GLN A 352 17.13 7.34 1.86
C GLN A 352 16.60 5.91 1.88
N VAL A 353 16.70 5.21 3.01
CA VAL A 353 16.15 3.85 3.15
C VAL A 353 14.63 3.85 2.99
N SER A 354 13.93 4.82 3.60
CA SER A 354 12.48 4.99 3.46
C SER A 354 12.04 5.24 2.01
N LEU A 355 12.82 5.98 1.23
CA LEU A 355 12.56 6.20 -0.20
C LEU A 355 12.82 4.95 -1.05
N MET A 356 13.79 4.13 -0.67
CA MET A 356 14.07 2.87 -1.37
C MET A 356 13.05 1.78 -1.04
N GLU A 357 12.41 1.83 0.13
CA GLU A 357 11.48 0.81 0.62
C GLU A 357 10.38 0.41 -0.40
N PRO A 358 9.63 1.34 -1.03
CA PRO A 358 8.57 0.96 -1.97
C PRO A 358 9.11 0.22 -3.20
N THR A 359 10.37 0.49 -3.59
CA THR A 359 11.00 -0.22 -4.71
C THR A 359 11.24 -1.69 -4.36
N ILE A 360 11.62 -1.97 -3.12
CA ILE A 360 11.84 -3.33 -2.60
C ILE A 360 10.51 -4.06 -2.52
N GLU A 361 9.48 -3.41 -1.95
CA GLU A 361 8.12 -3.95 -1.85
C GLU A 361 7.58 -4.38 -3.23
N TYR A 362 7.65 -3.49 -4.23
CA TYR A 362 7.16 -3.81 -5.56
C TYR A 362 7.95 -4.93 -6.24
N ILE A 363 9.29 -4.89 -6.18
CA ILE A 363 10.13 -5.93 -6.78
C ILE A 363 9.89 -7.29 -6.11
N MET A 364 9.76 -7.32 -4.77
CA MET A 364 9.42 -8.55 -4.03
C MET A 364 8.08 -9.11 -4.47
N LYS A 365 7.05 -8.25 -4.58
CA LYS A 365 5.75 -8.67 -5.11
C LYS A 365 5.91 -9.30 -6.49
N CYS A 366 6.63 -8.64 -7.40
CA CYS A 366 6.89 -9.15 -8.75
C CYS A 366 7.59 -10.52 -8.77
N ILE A 367 8.47 -10.80 -7.80
CA ILE A 367 9.17 -12.08 -7.68
C ILE A 367 8.17 -13.18 -7.33
N PHE A 368 7.27 -12.96 -6.37
CA PHE A 368 6.38 -14.00 -5.85
C PHE A 368 5.05 -14.14 -6.60
N THR A 369 4.69 -13.18 -7.46
CA THR A 369 3.50 -13.30 -8.32
C THR A 369 3.62 -14.47 -9.30
N GLY A 370 2.80 -15.50 -9.13
CA GLY A 370 2.69 -16.61 -10.09
C GLY A 370 3.78 -17.69 -9.97
N LEU A 371 4.54 -17.70 -8.87
CA LEU A 371 5.57 -18.71 -8.62
C LEU A 371 5.02 -20.08 -8.19
N SER A 372 5.67 -21.15 -8.65
CA SER A 372 5.50 -22.48 -8.08
C SER A 372 6.35 -22.68 -6.81
N GLN A 373 5.93 -23.60 -5.94
CA GLN A 373 6.63 -23.91 -4.67
C GLN A 373 8.13 -24.23 -4.84
N ARG A 374 8.52 -24.87 -5.96
CA ARG A 374 9.92 -25.22 -6.22
C ARG A 374 10.79 -23.99 -6.50
N GLN A 375 10.27 -23.07 -7.32
CA GLN A 375 10.94 -21.81 -7.64
C GLN A 375 11.07 -20.91 -6.41
N VAL A 376 10.09 -20.95 -5.49
CA VAL A 376 10.18 -20.23 -4.21
C VAL A 376 11.39 -20.71 -3.39
N ASN A 377 11.63 -22.02 -3.32
CA ASN A 377 12.78 -22.57 -2.59
C ASN A 377 14.13 -22.21 -3.26
N GLU A 378 14.18 -22.15 -4.59
CA GLU A 378 15.35 -21.70 -5.34
C GLU A 378 15.67 -20.23 -5.03
N VAL A 379 14.66 -19.35 -5.10
CA VAL A 379 14.78 -17.92 -4.76
C VAL A 379 15.22 -17.73 -3.29
N LEU A 380 14.66 -18.49 -2.36
CA LEU A 380 15.07 -18.46 -0.95
C LEU A 380 16.51 -18.91 -0.74
N SER A 381 16.98 -19.88 -1.55
CA SER A 381 18.37 -20.32 -1.55
C SER A 381 19.31 -19.22 -2.07
N GLU A 382 18.90 -18.48 -3.11
CA GLU A 382 19.65 -17.33 -3.63
C GLU A 382 19.71 -16.16 -2.65
N PHE A 383 18.63 -15.93 -1.89
CA PHE A 383 18.64 -14.97 -0.77
C PHE A 383 19.43 -15.46 0.46
N GLY A 384 19.90 -16.71 0.44
CA GLY A 384 20.74 -17.29 1.49
C GLY A 384 19.96 -17.75 2.73
N LEU A 385 18.65 -17.93 2.62
CA LEU A 385 17.75 -18.25 3.74
C LEU A 385 17.61 -19.76 3.99
N MET A 386 18.09 -20.59 3.05
CA MET A 386 17.97 -22.06 3.07
C MET A 386 19.30 -22.79 3.28
N LYS A 387 20.38 -22.09 3.68
CA LYS A 387 21.64 -22.77 4.03
C LYS A 387 21.50 -23.47 5.38
N ASN A 388 22.02 -24.69 5.48
CA ASN A 388 21.95 -25.54 6.67
C ASN A 388 22.26 -24.78 7.97
N GLN A 389 21.60 -25.17 9.06
CA GLN A 389 21.60 -24.55 10.40
C GLN A 389 22.98 -24.20 10.99
N GLN A 390 24.08 -24.72 10.43
CA GLN A 390 25.43 -24.56 10.96
C GLN A 390 26.16 -23.28 10.46
N ASP A 391 25.71 -22.63 9.38
CA ASP A 391 26.37 -21.43 8.80
C ASP A 391 25.54 -20.13 8.93
N LEU A 392 24.44 -20.16 9.68
CA LEU A 392 23.48 -19.05 9.75
C LEU A 392 24.04 -17.78 10.42
N GLY A 393 25.14 -17.90 11.16
CA GLY A 393 25.87 -16.77 11.74
C GLY A 393 26.53 -15.82 10.72
N SER A 394 26.63 -16.22 9.44
CA SER A 394 27.18 -15.40 8.37
C SER A 394 26.13 -14.73 7.48
N VAL A 395 24.83 -15.02 7.64
CA VAL A 395 23.78 -14.50 6.76
C VAL A 395 23.21 -13.19 7.33
N SER A 396 23.90 -12.07 7.05
CA SER A 396 23.37 -10.73 7.33
C SER A 396 22.29 -10.38 6.30
N CYS A 397 21.02 -10.64 6.60
CA CYS A 397 19.90 -10.10 5.83
C CYS A 397 19.58 -8.68 6.31
N VAL A 398 19.31 -7.75 5.39
CA VAL A 398 18.91 -6.39 5.75
C VAL A 398 17.44 -6.42 6.21
N SER A 399 17.13 -5.84 7.36
CA SER A 399 15.82 -5.92 8.03
C SER A 399 14.65 -5.53 7.11
N ILE A 400 14.80 -4.48 6.32
CA ILE A 400 13.75 -4.03 5.38
C ILE A 400 13.48 -5.02 4.24
N ILE A 401 14.52 -5.72 3.78
CA ILE A 401 14.39 -6.75 2.73
C ILE A 401 13.71 -7.98 3.33
N LEU A 402 14.09 -8.35 4.55
CA LEU A 402 13.46 -9.46 5.28
C LEU A 402 11.97 -9.18 5.52
N HIS A 403 11.61 -7.95 5.87
CA HIS A 403 10.21 -7.55 6.09
C HIS A 403 9.34 -7.80 4.85
N HIS A 404 9.74 -7.22 3.71
CA HIS A 404 8.99 -7.35 2.46
C HIS A 404 9.05 -8.75 1.87
N LEU A 405 10.12 -9.49 2.12
CA LEU A 405 10.17 -10.91 1.81
C LEU A 405 9.12 -11.68 2.61
N LEU A 406 9.07 -11.52 3.95
CA LEU A 406 8.12 -12.21 4.80
C LEU A 406 6.67 -11.87 4.45
N LYS A 407 6.42 -10.64 4.01
CA LYS A 407 5.11 -10.16 3.57
C LYS A 407 4.60 -10.93 2.34
N GLU A 408 5.47 -11.18 1.36
CA GLU A 408 5.10 -11.77 0.06
C GLU A 408 5.26 -13.30 0.01
N LEU A 409 5.90 -13.92 1.02
CA LEU A 409 6.13 -15.36 1.04
C LEU A 409 4.81 -16.17 1.16
N PRO A 410 4.65 -17.28 0.42
CA PRO A 410 3.52 -18.19 0.59
C PRO A 410 3.43 -18.73 2.02
N ILE A 411 2.21 -18.80 2.56
CA ILE A 411 1.98 -19.18 3.96
C ILE A 411 2.47 -20.61 4.26
N GLU A 412 2.43 -21.51 3.28
CA GLU A 412 2.97 -22.87 3.37
C GLU A 412 4.46 -22.89 3.71
N VAL A 413 5.22 -21.96 3.11
CA VAL A 413 6.65 -21.82 3.32
C VAL A 413 6.94 -21.20 4.69
N VAL A 414 6.15 -20.21 5.08
CA VAL A 414 6.30 -19.52 6.37
C VAL A 414 6.06 -20.50 7.52
N SER A 415 4.93 -21.24 7.51
CA SER A 415 4.63 -22.23 8.56
C SER A 415 5.69 -23.33 8.65
N SER A 416 6.25 -23.76 7.53
CA SER A 416 7.27 -24.83 7.50
C SER A 416 8.64 -24.37 8.01
N ASN A 417 8.96 -23.08 7.90
CA ASN A 417 10.29 -22.52 8.20
C ASN A 417 10.27 -21.47 9.31
N VAL A 418 9.20 -21.39 10.11
CA VAL A 418 9.00 -20.32 11.10
C VAL A 418 10.16 -20.17 12.09
N VAL A 419 10.76 -21.29 12.54
CA VAL A 419 11.90 -21.25 13.47
C VAL A 419 13.14 -20.62 12.82
N GLN A 420 13.37 -20.89 11.53
CA GLN A 420 14.48 -20.30 10.78
C GLN A 420 14.23 -18.81 10.52
N ILE A 421 12.99 -18.45 10.16
CA ILE A 421 12.58 -17.05 9.96
C ILE A 421 12.74 -16.27 11.27
N LEU A 422 12.35 -16.84 12.40
CA LEU A 422 12.52 -16.21 13.71
C LEU A 422 14.00 -15.96 14.03
N HIS A 423 14.86 -16.94 13.78
CA HIS A 423 16.31 -16.77 13.93
C HIS A 423 16.84 -15.68 12.98
N LEU A 424 16.34 -15.60 11.74
CA LEU A 424 16.74 -14.54 10.81
C LEU A 424 16.34 -13.15 11.31
N ILE A 425 15.13 -12.99 11.87
CA ILE A 425 14.66 -11.73 12.46
C ILE A 425 15.52 -11.32 13.67
N GLU A 426 15.99 -12.29 14.45
CA GLU A 426 16.85 -12.05 15.61
C GLU A 426 18.23 -11.51 15.19
N PHE A 427 18.80 -12.05 14.11
CA PHE A 427 20.12 -11.67 13.59
C PHE A 427 20.09 -10.47 12.63
N SER A 428 18.94 -10.10 12.06
CA SER A 428 18.77 -8.93 11.19
C SER A 428 18.53 -7.63 11.98
N LYS A 429 19.32 -7.37 13.02
CA LYS A 429 19.25 -6.13 13.80
C LYS A 429 20.04 -5.03 13.11
N ASP A 430 19.37 -4.26 12.27
CA ASP A 430 19.93 -3.07 11.63
C ASP A 430 19.02 -1.84 11.80
N ASN A 431 19.54 -0.66 11.47
CA ASN A 431 18.79 0.61 11.53
C ASN A 431 17.93 0.85 10.27
N SER A 432 17.74 -0.15 9.39
CA SER A 432 17.00 0.01 8.13
C SER A 432 15.49 -0.06 8.33
N PHE A 433 15.03 -0.85 9.31
CA PHE A 433 13.61 -1.07 9.57
C PHE A 433 13.38 -1.43 11.04
N ASP A 434 12.27 -0.98 11.60
CA ASP A 434 12.01 -1.17 13.03
C ASP A 434 11.71 -2.65 13.34
N GLN A 435 12.50 -3.25 14.23
CA GLN A 435 12.49 -4.70 14.44
C GLN A 435 11.14 -5.23 14.95
N HIS A 436 10.43 -4.44 15.76
CA HIS A 436 9.11 -4.80 16.28
C HIS A 436 8.09 -5.03 15.13
N MET A 437 8.24 -4.36 13.99
CA MET A 437 7.36 -4.56 12.84
C MET A 437 7.57 -5.92 12.15
N ASN A 438 8.78 -6.50 12.20
CA ASN A 438 9.03 -7.85 11.70
C ASN A 438 8.39 -8.93 12.58
N TYR A 439 8.51 -8.78 13.91
CA TYR A 439 7.85 -9.69 14.85
C TYR A 439 6.33 -9.60 14.75
N ARG A 440 5.78 -8.38 14.59
CA ARG A 440 4.36 -8.15 14.35
C ARG A 440 3.88 -8.85 13.08
N LEU A 441 4.59 -8.67 11.97
CA LEU A 441 4.23 -9.30 10.70
C LEU A 441 4.25 -10.83 10.83
N LEU A 442 5.27 -11.41 11.48
CA LEU A 442 5.32 -12.85 11.71
C LEU A 442 4.08 -13.37 12.46
N GLY A 443 3.61 -12.64 13.48
CA GLY A 443 2.39 -12.99 14.22
C GLY A 443 1.16 -13.06 13.33
N PHE A 444 0.94 -12.03 12.49
CA PHE A 444 -0.18 -12.04 11.55
C PHE A 444 -0.08 -13.16 10.51
N ARG A 445 1.12 -13.44 9.97
CA ARG A 445 1.30 -14.56 9.03
C ARG A 445 0.99 -15.89 9.71
N LEU A 446 1.42 -16.10 10.95
CA LEU A 446 1.11 -17.33 11.69
C LEU A 446 -0.38 -17.50 11.99
N TYR A 447 -1.11 -16.40 12.16
CA TYR A 447 -2.55 -16.44 12.36
C TYR A 447 -3.33 -16.89 11.13
N GLU A 448 -2.87 -16.58 9.91
CA GLU A 448 -3.56 -16.95 8.66
C GLU A 448 -3.73 -18.46 8.46
N ARG A 449 -2.85 -19.27 9.06
CA ARG A 449 -2.93 -20.72 9.00
C ARG A 449 -2.67 -21.34 10.37
N LYS A 450 -3.62 -22.18 10.81
CA LYS A 450 -3.48 -23.01 12.00
C LYS A 450 -2.21 -23.87 11.90
N SER A 451 -1.19 -23.42 12.63
CA SER A 451 0.09 -24.10 12.78
C SER A 451 0.01 -25.03 14.01
N PRO A 452 0.80 -26.11 14.07
CA PRO A 452 0.79 -27.01 15.22
C PRO A 452 1.21 -26.28 16.50
N VAL A 453 0.54 -26.60 17.62
CA VAL A 453 0.67 -25.89 18.90
C VAL A 453 2.13 -25.87 19.40
N ASP A 454 2.85 -26.99 19.28
CA ASP A 454 4.25 -27.10 19.74
C ASP A 454 5.20 -26.08 19.06
N ILE A 455 4.96 -25.79 17.78
CA ILE A 455 5.78 -24.83 17.03
C ILE A 455 5.41 -23.40 17.44
N VAL A 456 4.12 -23.14 17.65
CA VAL A 456 3.60 -21.84 18.08
C VAL A 456 4.12 -21.48 19.48
N ASP A 457 4.13 -22.45 20.40
CA ASP A 457 4.64 -22.31 21.75
C ASP A 457 6.13 -21.93 21.76
N ALA A 458 6.97 -22.69 21.04
CA ALA A 458 8.40 -22.42 20.93
C ALA A 458 8.72 -21.04 20.29
N VAL A 459 7.87 -20.57 19.38
CA VAL A 459 8.00 -19.24 18.77
C VAL A 459 7.60 -18.15 19.77
N LEU A 460 6.46 -18.32 20.46
CA LEU A 460 5.95 -17.37 21.44
C LEU A 460 6.91 -17.20 22.62
N ASP A 461 7.50 -18.27 23.13
CA ASP A 461 8.51 -18.20 24.20
C ASP A 461 9.66 -17.26 23.83
N LYS A 462 10.19 -17.43 22.61
CA LYS A 462 11.27 -16.58 22.10
C LYS A 462 10.81 -15.15 21.85
N VAL A 463 9.62 -14.96 21.28
CA VAL A 463 9.07 -13.61 21.03
C VAL A 463 8.86 -12.88 22.35
N ILE A 464 8.29 -13.53 23.37
CA ILE A 464 8.09 -12.98 24.72
C ILE A 464 9.43 -12.54 25.34
N GLN A 465 10.47 -13.36 25.23
CA GLN A 465 11.81 -13.00 25.70
C GLN A 465 12.34 -11.74 25.01
N VAL A 466 12.09 -11.55 23.72
CA VAL A 466 12.53 -10.38 22.97
C VAL A 466 11.72 -9.14 23.33
N ILE A 467 10.38 -9.22 23.33
CA ILE A 467 9.53 -8.06 23.64
C ILE A 467 9.62 -7.63 25.10
N ALA A 468 10.01 -8.53 26.02
CA ALA A 468 10.26 -8.19 27.41
C ALA A 468 11.36 -7.12 27.57
N LEU A 469 12.26 -6.99 26.58
CA LEU A 469 13.32 -5.98 26.53
C LEU A 469 12.85 -4.61 25.99
N TYR A 470 11.64 -4.51 25.42
CA TYR A 470 11.14 -3.25 24.89
C TYR A 470 10.65 -2.33 26.00
N ASP A 471 11.16 -1.09 26.01
CA ASP A 471 10.81 -0.05 26.99
C ASP A 471 9.61 0.80 26.56
N SER A 472 9.26 0.80 25.27
CA SER A 472 8.13 1.53 24.68
C SER A 472 6.86 0.67 24.76
N LEU A 473 5.76 1.26 25.23
CA LEU A 473 4.48 0.56 25.32
C LEU A 473 3.87 0.38 23.91
N ASP A 474 3.94 1.40 23.05
CA ASP A 474 3.51 1.32 21.65
C ASP A 474 4.17 0.14 20.89
N GLU A 475 5.50 0.02 20.97
CA GLU A 475 6.24 -1.06 20.28
C GLU A 475 5.85 -2.44 20.81
N TYR A 476 5.66 -2.53 22.13
CA TYR A 476 5.22 -3.76 22.81
C TYR A 476 3.80 -4.15 22.38
N LEU A 477 2.84 -3.22 22.46
CA LEU A 477 1.44 -3.45 22.10
C LEU A 477 1.28 -3.85 20.63
N LYS A 478 2.02 -3.21 19.72
CA LYS A 478 1.99 -3.55 18.29
C LYS A 478 2.37 -5.00 17.99
N VAL A 479 3.35 -5.55 18.71
CA VAL A 479 3.75 -6.95 18.55
C VAL A 479 2.72 -7.85 19.21
N VAL A 480 2.38 -7.57 20.48
CA VAL A 480 1.43 -8.38 21.24
C VAL A 480 0.09 -8.53 20.53
N ASP A 481 -0.45 -7.43 20.00
CA ASP A 481 -1.73 -7.43 19.29
C ASP A 481 -1.80 -8.45 18.14
N ALA A 482 -0.67 -8.70 17.46
CA ALA A 482 -0.60 -9.69 16.38
C ALA A 482 -0.60 -11.14 16.87
N TYR A 483 -0.19 -11.40 18.11
CA TYR A 483 -0.15 -12.74 18.71
C TYR A 483 -1.33 -13.02 19.64
N THR A 484 -2.05 -12.00 20.12
CA THR A 484 -3.19 -12.16 21.04
C THR A 484 -4.22 -13.15 20.51
N ASP A 485 -4.63 -13.03 19.25
CA ASP A 485 -5.62 -13.93 18.64
C ASP A 485 -5.10 -15.38 18.56
N LEU A 486 -3.80 -15.56 18.34
CA LEU A 486 -3.15 -16.87 18.30
C LEU A 486 -3.05 -17.52 19.69
N ILE A 487 -2.76 -16.73 20.72
CA ILE A 487 -2.67 -17.18 22.12
C ILE A 487 -4.05 -17.61 22.62
N LEU A 488 -5.07 -16.80 22.32
CA LEU A 488 -6.45 -17.08 22.72
C LEU A 488 -7.00 -18.34 22.04
N GLN A 489 -6.82 -18.49 20.72
CA GLN A 489 -7.28 -19.69 19.99
C GLN A 489 -6.63 -21.00 20.47
N ASN A 490 -5.39 -20.94 20.94
CA ASN A 490 -4.65 -22.12 21.43
C ASN A 490 -4.76 -22.34 22.95
N GLN A 491 -5.54 -21.51 23.67
CA GLN A 491 -5.74 -21.61 25.13
C GLN A 491 -4.42 -21.57 25.93
N MET A 492 -3.53 -20.65 25.57
CA MET A 492 -2.19 -20.52 26.16
C MET A 492 -2.19 -19.56 27.36
N ASP A 493 -2.81 -19.97 28.45
CA ASP A 493 -3.07 -19.10 29.62
C ASP A 493 -1.78 -18.56 30.28
N ASN A 494 -0.69 -19.35 30.28
CA ASN A 494 0.60 -18.93 30.83
C ASN A 494 1.19 -17.74 30.05
N HIS A 495 1.18 -17.81 28.71
CA HIS A 495 1.66 -16.74 27.84
C HIS A 495 0.77 -15.49 27.94
N LEU A 496 -0.55 -15.69 28.05
CA LEU A 496 -1.49 -14.59 28.27
C LEU A 496 -1.16 -13.83 29.57
N LYS A 497 -0.94 -14.54 30.67
CA LYS A 497 -0.56 -13.93 31.96
C LYS A 497 0.72 -13.11 31.85
N ILE A 498 1.77 -13.66 31.25
CA ILE A 498 3.06 -12.96 31.06
C ILE A 498 2.87 -11.68 30.24
N ILE A 499 2.05 -11.74 29.19
CA ILE A 499 1.76 -10.58 28.35
C ILE A 499 1.04 -9.48 29.12
N LEU A 500 0.00 -9.83 29.89
CA LEU A 500 -0.77 -8.87 30.70
C LEU A 500 0.08 -8.24 31.80
N GLU A 501 0.92 -9.03 32.48
CA GLU A 501 1.94 -8.52 33.42
C GLU A 501 2.90 -7.55 32.73
N GLY A 502 3.32 -7.86 31.50
CA GLY A 502 4.17 -7.00 30.70
C GLY A 502 3.51 -5.67 30.32
N ILE A 503 2.19 -5.64 30.08
CA ILE A 503 1.41 -4.43 29.83
C ILE A 503 1.31 -3.61 31.12
N SER A 504 0.83 -4.20 32.22
CA SER A 504 0.64 -3.51 33.52
C SER A 504 1.95 -2.87 34.01
N LYS A 505 3.08 -3.58 33.89
CA LYS A 505 4.40 -3.03 34.26
C LYS A 505 4.77 -1.77 33.47
N ARG A 506 4.35 -1.65 32.21
CA ARG A 506 4.73 -0.54 31.32
C ARG A 506 3.78 0.65 31.45
N THR A 507 2.49 0.38 31.65
CA THR A 507 1.48 1.42 31.90
C THR A 507 1.77 2.16 33.20
N TRP A 508 2.17 1.46 34.27
CA TRP A 508 2.47 2.07 35.57
C TRP A 508 3.69 3.01 35.55
N ASN A 509 4.69 2.70 34.74
CA ASN A 509 5.98 3.41 34.79
C ASN A 509 6.01 4.72 33.99
N LYS A 510 5.17 4.87 32.95
CA LYS A 510 5.25 6.00 32.01
C LYS A 510 3.91 6.69 31.70
N GLY A 511 2.78 6.13 32.16
CA GLY A 511 1.45 6.53 31.69
C GLY A 511 1.21 6.11 30.24
N VAL A 512 -0.06 6.07 29.81
CA VAL A 512 -0.42 5.70 28.44
C VAL A 512 -0.64 6.97 27.62
N THR A 513 -0.05 7.03 26.43
CA THR A 513 -0.22 8.15 25.50
C THR A 513 -1.48 7.98 24.65
N GLU A 514 -2.03 9.08 24.12
CA GLU A 514 -3.25 9.02 23.27
C GLU A 514 -3.09 8.11 22.04
N ASP A 515 -1.88 8.02 21.48
CA ASP A 515 -1.58 7.18 20.31
C ASP A 515 -1.55 5.67 20.63
N GLU A 516 -1.31 5.30 21.89
CA GLU A 516 -1.26 3.91 22.36
C GLU A 516 -2.65 3.36 22.71
N MET A 517 -3.61 4.23 22.99
CA MET A 517 -4.97 3.87 23.42
C MET A 517 -5.73 3.00 22.42
N PRO A 518 -5.69 3.24 21.10
CA PRO A 518 -6.37 2.37 20.13
C PRO A 518 -5.81 0.95 20.11
N SER A 519 -4.49 0.79 20.29
CA SER A 519 -3.84 -0.52 20.34
C SER A 519 -4.24 -1.29 21.60
N LEU A 520 -4.30 -0.59 22.75
CA LEU A 520 -4.76 -1.17 24.01
C LEU A 520 -6.25 -1.56 23.94
N GLN A 521 -7.08 -0.69 23.36
CA GLN A 521 -8.49 -0.96 23.09
C GLN A 521 -8.67 -2.22 22.24
N SER A 522 -7.92 -2.35 21.14
CA SER A 522 -8.01 -3.52 20.27
C SER A 522 -7.70 -4.81 21.03
N LEU A 523 -6.65 -4.80 21.85
CA LEU A 523 -6.26 -5.95 22.67
C LEU A 523 -7.34 -6.33 23.69
N VAL A 524 -7.86 -5.35 24.45
CA VAL A 524 -8.91 -5.58 25.45
C VAL A 524 -10.20 -6.09 24.80
N VAL A 525 -10.59 -5.52 23.66
CA VAL A 525 -11.78 -5.98 22.91
C VAL A 525 -11.59 -7.42 22.42
N LYS A 526 -10.40 -7.80 21.94
CA LYS A 526 -10.08 -9.19 21.53
C LYS A 526 -10.22 -10.14 22.71
N LEU A 527 -9.69 -9.78 23.89
CA LEU A 527 -9.86 -10.57 25.12
C LEU A 527 -11.35 -10.77 25.44
N LEU A 528 -12.11 -9.69 25.53
CA LEU A 528 -13.55 -9.72 25.82
C LEU A 528 -14.36 -10.54 24.80
N SER A 529 -13.94 -10.55 23.54
CA SER A 529 -14.62 -11.31 22.48
C SER A 529 -14.39 -12.82 22.56
N HIS A 530 -13.29 -13.24 23.18
CA HIS A 530 -12.90 -14.65 23.27
C HIS A 530 -13.53 -15.36 24.48
N PHE A 531 -13.57 -14.68 25.62
CA PHE A 531 -14.20 -15.22 26.82
C PHE A 531 -15.72 -15.25 26.67
N LYS A 532 -16.36 -16.24 27.30
CA LYS A 532 -17.83 -16.35 27.30
C LYS A 532 -18.43 -15.61 28.48
N HIS A 533 -17.83 -15.75 29.67
CA HIS A 533 -18.34 -15.17 30.90
C HIS A 533 -17.46 -14.04 31.37
N LEU A 534 -18.11 -13.03 31.96
CA LEU A 534 -17.43 -11.84 32.48
C LEU A 534 -16.55 -12.19 33.68
N GLU A 535 -16.96 -13.19 34.47
CA GLU A 535 -16.22 -13.75 35.60
C GLU A 535 -14.83 -14.28 35.18
N ASP A 536 -14.74 -14.95 34.03
CA ASP A 536 -13.47 -15.48 33.51
C ASP A 536 -12.49 -14.33 33.20
N VAL A 537 -12.99 -13.20 32.70
CA VAL A 537 -12.17 -12.04 32.37
C VAL A 537 -11.69 -11.34 33.64
N PHE A 538 -12.57 -11.15 34.63
CA PHE A 538 -12.19 -10.54 35.91
C PHE A 538 -11.31 -11.44 36.78
N SER A 539 -11.27 -12.74 36.50
CA SER A 539 -10.31 -13.66 37.14
C SER A 539 -8.86 -13.42 36.72
N LEU A 540 -8.63 -12.66 35.65
CA LEU A 540 -7.29 -12.27 35.21
C LEU A 540 -6.75 -11.16 36.14
N ASP A 541 -5.73 -11.50 36.93
CA ASP A 541 -5.13 -10.64 37.96
C ASP A 541 -4.86 -9.20 37.48
N GLN A 542 -4.34 -9.03 36.26
CA GLN A 542 -3.92 -7.71 35.73
C GLN A 542 -5.00 -7.00 34.92
N PHE A 543 -6.15 -7.62 34.65
CA PHE A 543 -7.20 -7.02 33.83
C PHE A 543 -7.79 -5.73 34.43
N PRO A 544 -8.14 -5.68 35.74
CA PRO A 544 -8.66 -4.46 36.37
C PRO A 544 -7.64 -3.32 36.30
N GLU A 545 -6.35 -3.61 36.53
CA GLU A 545 -5.28 -2.60 36.47
C GLU A 545 -5.16 -1.98 35.07
N ILE A 546 -5.34 -2.78 34.02
CA ILE A 546 -5.32 -2.29 32.64
C ILE A 546 -6.55 -1.43 32.35
N LEU A 547 -7.72 -1.84 32.83
CA LEU A 547 -8.98 -1.12 32.63
C LEU A 547 -8.96 0.28 33.28
N ASP A 548 -8.38 0.38 34.49
CA ASP A 548 -8.27 1.63 35.24
C ASP A 548 -7.38 2.68 34.55
N VAL A 549 -6.42 2.23 33.73
CA VAL A 549 -5.53 3.12 32.99
C VAL A 549 -6.20 3.68 31.71
N MET A 550 -7.27 3.04 31.22
CA MET A 550 -7.97 3.49 30.03
C MET A 550 -8.80 4.76 30.31
N TYR A 551 -8.87 5.65 29.33
CA TYR A 551 -9.61 6.91 29.37
C TYR A 551 -10.10 7.32 27.98
N GLY A 552 -11.07 8.24 27.94
CA GLY A 552 -11.61 8.80 26.69
C GLY A 552 -12.37 7.78 25.83
N LYS A 553 -12.43 8.02 24.52
CA LYS A 553 -13.23 7.22 23.58
C LYS A 553 -12.90 5.72 23.59
N SER A 554 -11.64 5.38 23.81
CA SER A 554 -11.19 3.99 23.85
C SER A 554 -11.74 3.23 25.06
N GLN A 555 -11.90 3.91 26.20
CA GLN A 555 -12.54 3.35 27.38
C GLN A 555 -14.04 3.13 27.14
N ASP A 556 -14.72 4.10 26.52
CA ASP A 556 -16.15 3.98 26.22
C ASP A 556 -16.47 2.76 25.34
N VAL A 557 -15.63 2.49 24.33
CA VAL A 557 -15.80 1.32 23.47
C VAL A 557 -15.61 0.01 24.25
N VAL A 558 -14.63 -0.05 25.15
CA VAL A 558 -14.39 -1.23 26.01
C VAL A 558 -15.55 -1.43 26.99
N PHE A 559 -16.01 -0.38 27.65
CA PHE A 559 -17.16 -0.39 28.54
C PHE A 559 -18.43 -0.87 27.84
N LEU A 560 -18.67 -0.40 26.62
CA LEU A 560 -19.78 -0.88 25.80
C LEU A 560 -19.65 -2.38 25.48
N HIS A 561 -18.43 -2.88 25.23
CA HIS A 561 -18.20 -4.32 25.02
C HIS A 561 -18.43 -5.14 26.29
N ILE A 562 -17.99 -4.67 27.46
CA ILE A 562 -18.25 -5.30 28.75
C ILE A 562 -19.76 -5.38 29.02
N LEU A 563 -20.49 -4.29 28.79
CA LEU A 563 -21.94 -4.24 28.97
C LEU A 563 -22.67 -5.20 28.02
N ASN A 564 -22.24 -5.25 26.76
CA ASN A 564 -22.79 -6.19 25.77
C ASN A 564 -22.45 -7.66 26.11
N MET A 565 -21.30 -7.92 26.69
CA MET A 565 -20.90 -9.26 27.15
C MET A 565 -21.75 -9.71 28.34
N ALA A 566 -21.94 -8.84 29.33
CA ALA A 566 -22.78 -9.12 30.50
C ALA A 566 -24.23 -9.39 30.11
N THR A 567 -24.78 -8.61 29.17
CA THR A 567 -26.18 -8.74 28.71
C THR A 567 -26.43 -9.88 27.73
N ARG A 568 -25.40 -10.61 27.28
CA ARG A 568 -25.55 -11.82 26.45
C ARG A 568 -25.95 -13.05 27.28
N ASN A 569 -25.50 -13.14 28.52
CA ASN A 569 -25.59 -14.36 29.33
C ASN A 569 -26.68 -14.25 30.40
N GLY A 570 -27.95 -14.33 29.98
CA GLY A 570 -29.06 -14.50 30.93
C GLY A 570 -29.16 -13.43 32.03
N ARG A 571 -29.88 -13.75 33.11
CA ARG A 571 -30.13 -12.80 34.21
C ARG A 571 -28.87 -12.57 35.03
N ILE A 572 -28.65 -11.33 35.46
CA ILE A 572 -27.54 -10.92 36.32
C ILE A 572 -28.06 -10.81 37.75
N SER A 573 -27.57 -11.67 38.65
CA SER A 573 -28.03 -11.72 40.04
C SER A 573 -26.94 -11.45 41.08
N ASP A 574 -25.68 -11.37 40.65
CA ASP A 574 -24.55 -11.09 41.55
C ASP A 574 -24.46 -9.60 41.91
N PRO A 575 -24.57 -9.21 43.19
CA PRO A 575 -24.57 -7.80 43.60
C PRO A 575 -23.32 -7.01 43.20
N THR A 576 -22.14 -7.65 43.21
CA THR A 576 -20.88 -7.01 42.84
C THR A 576 -20.82 -6.71 41.35
N SER A 577 -21.23 -7.67 40.52
CA SER A 577 -21.35 -7.49 39.07
C SER A 577 -22.38 -6.42 38.70
N ILE A 578 -23.51 -6.35 39.43
CA ILE A 578 -24.52 -5.31 39.22
C ILE A 578 -23.95 -3.92 39.55
N GLN A 579 -23.24 -3.77 40.67
CA GLN A 579 -22.62 -2.50 41.05
C GLN A 579 -21.59 -2.04 40.03
N LEU A 580 -20.70 -2.94 39.57
CA LEU A 580 -19.69 -2.63 38.57
C LEU A 580 -20.32 -2.20 37.23
N LEU A 581 -21.33 -2.93 36.76
CA LEU A 581 -22.03 -2.60 35.52
C LEU A 581 -22.82 -1.30 35.62
N PHE A 582 -23.33 -0.97 36.81
CA PHE A 582 -23.96 0.32 37.08
C PHE A 582 -22.94 1.46 37.00
N GLU A 583 -21.76 1.32 37.60
CA GLU A 583 -20.67 2.30 37.52
C GLU A 583 -20.19 2.50 36.08
N ILE A 584 -20.00 1.41 35.33
CA ILE A 584 -19.67 1.45 33.90
C ILE A 584 -20.76 2.17 33.09
N SER A 585 -22.03 1.87 33.36
CA SER A 585 -23.16 2.51 32.68
C SER A 585 -23.25 4.00 33.00
N LEU A 586 -22.95 4.39 34.25
CA LEU A 586 -22.91 5.78 34.68
C LEU A 586 -21.76 6.55 34.01
N ALA A 587 -20.57 5.94 33.93
CA ALA A 587 -19.43 6.52 33.21
C ALA A 587 -19.74 6.75 31.73
N LEU A 588 -20.32 5.75 31.05
CA LEU A 588 -20.78 5.87 29.67
C LEU A 588 -21.81 6.99 29.50
N HIS A 589 -22.79 7.09 30.42
CA HIS A 589 -23.81 8.13 30.35
C HIS A 589 -23.25 9.54 30.52
N ASN A 590 -22.29 9.72 31.45
CA ASN A 590 -21.65 11.01 31.67
C ASN A 590 -20.77 11.41 30.47
N ASN A 591 -20.13 10.45 29.78
CA ASN A 591 -19.28 10.72 28.62
C ASN A 591 -20.08 11.07 27.35
N ILE A 592 -21.33 10.59 27.23
CA ILE A 592 -22.28 11.03 26.19
C ILE A 592 -22.54 12.54 26.27
N GLU A 593 -22.42 13.16 27.45
CA GLU A 593 -22.60 14.61 27.62
C GLU A 593 -21.59 15.46 26.82
N PHE A 594 -20.50 14.85 26.33
CA PHE A 594 -19.47 15.49 25.49
C PHE A 594 -19.45 15.05 24.02
N MET A 595 -20.18 13.99 23.62
CA MET A 595 -20.08 13.36 22.29
C MET A 595 -21.31 13.63 21.41
N ASN A 596 -21.43 14.83 20.86
CA ASN A 596 -22.49 15.18 19.89
C ASN A 596 -22.27 14.52 18.50
N MET A 597 -22.49 13.20 18.39
CA MET A 597 -22.65 12.47 17.12
C MET A 597 -23.88 11.56 17.24
N LYS A 598 -24.97 11.93 16.56
CA LYS A 598 -26.36 11.42 16.73
C LYS A 598 -26.59 9.91 16.59
N ASP A 599 -25.59 9.11 16.19
CA ASP A 599 -25.74 7.67 15.91
C ASP A 599 -25.19 6.78 17.03
N ASP A 600 -24.17 7.24 17.77
CA ASP A 600 -23.56 6.48 18.88
C ASP A 600 -24.41 6.54 20.16
N ASP A 601 -25.15 7.63 20.35
CA ASP A 601 -26.03 7.86 21.51
C ASP A 601 -27.12 6.76 21.64
N GLY A 602 -27.61 6.25 20.51
CA GLY A 602 -28.64 5.20 20.48
C GLY A 602 -28.13 3.83 20.92
N GLN A 603 -26.89 3.47 20.55
CA GLN A 603 -26.33 2.16 20.95
C GLN A 603 -26.04 2.08 22.45
N VAL A 604 -25.54 3.18 23.04
CA VAL A 604 -25.27 3.23 24.48
C VAL A 604 -26.58 3.20 25.26
N ALA A 605 -27.58 3.98 24.85
CA ALA A 605 -28.91 3.98 25.47
C ALA A 605 -29.57 2.59 25.44
N CYS A 606 -29.56 1.93 24.28
CA CYS A 606 -30.08 0.57 24.13
C CYS A 606 -29.32 -0.45 25.00
N SER A 607 -27.99 -0.33 25.11
CA SER A 607 -27.18 -1.27 25.90
C SER A 607 -27.43 -1.10 27.41
N ILE A 608 -27.58 0.14 27.88
CA ILE A 608 -27.95 0.44 29.27
C ILE A 608 -29.37 -0.07 29.58
N ALA A 609 -30.33 0.15 28.66
CA ALA A 609 -31.70 -0.37 28.82
C ALA A 609 -31.72 -1.89 28.91
N ARG A 610 -30.94 -2.58 28.06
CA ARG A 610 -30.78 -4.04 28.11
C ARG A 610 -30.15 -4.50 29.43
N PHE A 611 -29.15 -3.80 29.96
CA PHE A 611 -28.58 -4.12 31.26
C PHE A 611 -29.63 -4.06 32.36
N VAL A 612 -30.36 -2.95 32.47
CA VAL A 612 -31.39 -2.78 33.51
C VAL A 612 -32.49 -3.83 33.40
N HIS A 613 -32.86 -4.25 32.19
CA HIS A 613 -33.84 -5.33 31.99
C HIS A 613 -33.36 -6.71 32.47
N MET A 614 -32.04 -6.96 32.43
CA MET A 614 -31.47 -8.28 32.72
C MET A 614 -31.09 -8.47 34.19
N VAL A 615 -31.08 -7.41 35.00
CA VAL A 615 -30.81 -7.47 36.44
C VAL A 615 -31.97 -8.16 37.16
N ASP A 616 -31.66 -9.14 38.01
CA ASP A 616 -32.65 -9.84 38.84
C ASP A 616 -32.07 -10.18 40.21
N TYR A 617 -32.48 -9.42 41.23
CA TYR A 617 -32.17 -9.67 42.65
C TYR A 617 -32.96 -10.84 43.27
N GLY A 618 -33.75 -11.58 42.48
CA GLY A 618 -34.43 -12.79 42.92
C GLY A 618 -35.48 -12.55 44.01
N THR A 619 -35.23 -13.06 45.21
CA THR A 619 -36.16 -12.94 46.35
C THR A 619 -36.14 -11.58 47.04
N GLU A 620 -35.12 -10.76 46.80
CA GLU A 620 -34.92 -9.45 47.43
C GLU A 620 -35.57 -8.33 46.62
N MET A 621 -36.90 -8.34 46.58
CA MET A 621 -37.68 -7.40 45.75
C MET A 621 -37.50 -5.93 46.15
N GLU A 622 -37.25 -5.64 47.44
CA GLU A 622 -37.00 -4.27 47.93
C GLU A 622 -35.66 -3.71 47.43
N HIS A 623 -34.61 -4.54 47.37
CA HIS A 623 -33.32 -4.16 46.79
C HIS A 623 -33.43 -3.92 45.28
N HIS A 624 -34.22 -4.73 44.57
CA HIS A 624 -34.50 -4.50 43.16
C HIS A 624 -35.21 -3.16 42.93
N LEU A 625 -36.24 -2.83 43.73
CA LEU A 625 -36.93 -1.55 43.59
C LEU A 625 -36.02 -0.35 43.91
N ALA A 626 -35.14 -0.47 44.91
CA ALA A 626 -34.14 0.57 45.20
C ALA A 626 -33.20 0.79 44.02
N PHE A 627 -32.71 -0.29 43.39
CA PHE A 627 -31.90 -0.22 42.18
C PHE A 627 -32.63 0.50 41.03
N LEU A 628 -33.91 0.23 40.78
CA LEU A 628 -34.69 0.93 39.75
C LEU A 628 -34.86 2.42 40.04
N VAL A 629 -34.99 2.80 41.32
CA VAL A 629 -35.01 4.20 41.76
C VAL A 629 -33.66 4.88 41.48
N ASP A 630 -32.56 4.21 41.78
CA ASP A 630 -31.21 4.72 41.53
C ASP A 630 -30.93 4.85 40.02
N CYS A 631 -31.31 3.87 39.20
CA CYS A 631 -31.24 3.95 37.74
C CYS A 631 -32.05 5.12 37.20
N ARG A 632 -33.25 5.37 37.73
CA ARG A 632 -34.06 6.52 37.31
C ARG A 632 -33.37 7.85 37.64
N GLY A 633 -32.75 7.95 38.81
CA GLY A 633 -32.00 9.14 39.23
C GLY A 633 -30.77 9.39 38.35
N ALA A 634 -29.99 8.34 38.07
CA ALA A 634 -28.77 8.40 37.29
C ALA A 634 -29.01 8.66 35.79
N PHE A 635 -30.03 8.05 35.20
CA PHE A 635 -30.21 7.99 33.73
C PHE A 635 -31.46 8.74 33.23
N GLY A 636 -31.91 9.77 33.97
CA GLY A 636 -33.19 10.45 33.72
C GLY A 636 -33.39 11.10 32.34
N ARG A 637 -32.35 11.17 31.49
CA ARG A 637 -32.42 11.71 30.11
C ARG A 637 -32.77 10.64 29.06
N LEU A 638 -32.58 9.36 29.35
CA LEU A 638 -32.80 8.26 28.40
C LEU A 638 -34.26 7.83 28.38
N ASN A 639 -35.01 8.22 27.33
CA ASN A 639 -36.44 7.89 27.24
C ASN A 639 -36.70 6.38 27.08
N GLU A 640 -35.89 5.67 26.30
CA GLU A 640 -35.98 4.22 26.09
C GLU A 640 -35.78 3.43 27.40
N LEU A 641 -34.90 3.93 28.27
CA LEU A 641 -34.68 3.34 29.58
C LEU A 641 -35.89 3.54 30.51
N LYS A 642 -36.52 4.72 30.49
CA LYS A 642 -37.70 4.99 31.34
C LYS A 642 -38.85 4.03 31.07
N GLU A 643 -39.06 3.67 29.81
CA GLU A 643 -40.06 2.65 29.43
C GLU A 643 -39.70 1.30 30.04
N THR A 644 -38.43 0.90 29.90
CA THR A 644 -37.90 -0.35 30.48
C THR A 644 -38.03 -0.39 32.01
N LEU A 645 -37.81 0.74 32.69
CA LEU A 645 -37.98 0.88 34.15
C LEU A 645 -39.44 0.67 34.57
N VAL A 646 -40.40 1.23 33.83
CA VAL A 646 -41.84 1.07 34.11
C VAL A 646 -42.26 -0.39 33.92
N HIS A 647 -41.86 -1.04 32.81
CA HIS A 647 -42.17 -2.45 32.59
C HIS A 647 -41.53 -3.35 33.65
N SER A 648 -40.30 -3.06 34.08
CA SER A 648 -39.60 -3.83 35.13
C SER A 648 -40.29 -3.67 36.49
N SER A 649 -40.71 -2.45 36.85
CA SER A 649 -41.51 -2.18 38.05
C SER A 649 -42.85 -2.91 38.05
N ASN A 650 -43.56 -2.89 36.90
CA ASN A 650 -44.83 -3.60 36.73
C ASN A 650 -44.66 -5.12 36.84
N SER A 651 -43.56 -5.67 36.28
CA SER A 651 -43.21 -7.09 36.41
C SER A 651 -42.91 -7.48 37.87
N LEU A 652 -42.16 -6.66 38.61
CA LEU A 652 -41.90 -6.85 40.05
C LEU A 652 -43.18 -6.83 40.88
N ALA A 653 -44.10 -5.90 40.58
CA ALA A 653 -45.42 -5.88 41.22
C ALA A 653 -46.16 -7.21 41.01
N ILE A 654 -46.23 -7.70 39.77
CA ILE A 654 -46.87 -9.00 39.46
C ILE A 654 -46.16 -10.16 40.18
N GLN A 655 -44.83 -10.18 40.23
CA GLN A 655 -44.06 -11.21 40.92
C GLN A 655 -44.31 -11.20 42.44
N ALA A 656 -44.40 -10.01 43.04
CA ALA A 656 -44.76 -9.83 44.45
C ALA A 656 -46.18 -10.33 44.75
N LEU A 657 -47.14 -10.19 43.83
CA LEU A 657 -48.48 -10.77 43.97
C LEU A 657 -48.49 -12.30 43.91
N LYS A 658 -47.59 -12.91 43.13
CA LYS A 658 -47.48 -14.38 43.01
C LYS A 658 -46.82 -15.03 44.23
N CYS A 659 -45.93 -14.31 44.92
CA CYS A 659 -45.34 -14.77 46.17
C CYS A 659 -46.37 -14.67 47.33
N ALA A 660 -46.55 -15.76 48.09
CA ALA A 660 -47.63 -15.90 49.09
C ALA A 660 -47.60 -14.89 50.27
N LYS A 661 -46.55 -14.05 50.39
CA LYS A 661 -46.49 -12.96 51.37
C LYS A 661 -47.06 -11.69 50.75
N LYS A 662 -48.23 -11.25 51.22
CA LYS A 662 -48.93 -10.04 50.78
C LYS A 662 -48.14 -8.77 51.15
N HIS A 663 -47.12 -8.40 50.36
CA HIS A 663 -46.43 -7.12 50.52
C HIS A 663 -47.23 -5.99 49.82
N LEU A 664 -48.43 -5.68 50.34
CA LEU A 664 -49.32 -4.66 49.76
C LEU A 664 -48.64 -3.27 49.68
N ASN A 665 -47.83 -2.94 50.68
CA ASN A 665 -47.08 -1.68 50.71
C ASN A 665 -46.00 -1.64 49.63
N PHE A 666 -45.32 -2.76 49.37
CA PHE A 666 -44.30 -2.86 48.32
C PHE A 666 -44.90 -2.67 46.92
N VAL A 667 -46.06 -3.27 46.67
CA VAL A 667 -46.73 -3.10 45.37
C VAL A 667 -47.22 -1.65 45.18
N LYS A 668 -47.67 -0.98 46.25
CA LYS A 668 -47.94 0.46 46.21
C LYS A 668 -46.68 1.26 45.87
N SER A 669 -45.52 0.89 46.42
CA SER A 669 -44.24 1.53 46.08
C SER A 669 -43.86 1.33 44.61
N CYS A 670 -44.11 0.15 44.02
CA CYS A 670 -43.86 -0.11 42.60
C CYS A 670 -44.78 0.73 41.69
N VAL A 671 -46.08 0.82 42.03
CA VAL A 671 -47.03 1.61 41.23
C VAL A 671 -46.73 3.10 41.35
N THR A 672 -46.46 3.60 42.57
CA THR A 672 -46.08 5.02 42.75
C THR A 672 -44.78 5.36 42.02
N PHE A 673 -43.82 4.44 41.94
CA PHE A 673 -42.63 4.60 41.10
C PHE A 673 -42.99 4.75 39.61
N SER A 674 -43.85 3.87 39.08
CA SER A 674 -44.34 3.96 37.69
C SER A 674 -45.10 5.27 37.45
N GLU A 675 -45.99 5.68 38.36
CA GLU A 675 -46.77 6.93 38.28
C GLU A 675 -45.88 8.18 38.19
N VAL A 676 -44.78 8.21 38.94
CA VAL A 676 -43.86 9.36 38.89
C VAL A 676 -43.00 9.29 37.62
N THR A 677 -42.77 8.11 37.02
CA THR A 677 -41.83 7.91 35.89
C THR A 677 -42.48 8.21 34.54
N ILE A 678 -43.72 7.77 34.33
CA ILE A 678 -44.41 7.88 33.04
C ILE A 678 -44.57 9.32 32.52
N PRO A 679 -44.86 10.36 33.35
CA PRO A 679 -44.96 11.75 32.89
C PRO A 679 -43.66 12.29 32.28
N SER A 680 -42.52 11.65 32.53
CA SER A 680 -41.21 12.05 32.00
C SER A 680 -40.85 11.39 30.66
N ILE A 681 -41.76 10.59 30.07
CA ILE A 681 -41.61 9.87 28.78
C ILE A 681 -42.30 10.67 27.65
N SER A 682 -41.99 10.41 26.38
CA SER A 682 -42.62 11.09 25.24
C SER A 682 -44.11 10.72 25.07
N ALA A 683 -44.92 11.69 24.61
CA ALA A 683 -46.38 11.63 24.65
C ALA A 683 -47.03 10.41 23.95
N HIS A 684 -46.38 9.81 22.95
CA HIS A 684 -46.97 8.70 22.17
C HIS A 684 -47.02 7.37 22.93
N ARG A 685 -46.10 7.10 23.86
CA ARG A 685 -46.06 5.84 24.64
C ARG A 685 -46.59 6.00 26.07
N GLN A 686 -46.86 7.22 26.51
CA GLN A 686 -47.40 7.49 27.85
C GLN A 686 -48.74 6.80 28.10
N PHE A 687 -49.65 6.85 27.12
CA PHE A 687 -51.00 6.28 27.27
C PHE A 687 -50.94 4.75 27.45
N ASP A 688 -50.14 4.07 26.63
CA ASP A 688 -49.98 2.61 26.69
C ASP A 688 -49.37 2.17 28.02
N LEU A 689 -48.32 2.86 28.50
CA LEU A 689 -47.67 2.56 29.78
C LEU A 689 -48.58 2.83 30.98
N PHE A 690 -49.43 3.87 30.91
CA PHE A 690 -50.45 4.11 31.93
C PHE A 690 -51.50 3.01 31.94
N LEU A 691 -51.94 2.54 30.77
CA LEU A 691 -52.89 1.43 30.65
C LEU A 691 -52.32 0.15 31.27
N GLU A 692 -51.10 -0.24 30.92
CA GLU A 692 -50.42 -1.42 31.49
C GLU A 692 -50.27 -1.32 33.01
N THR A 693 -49.85 -0.16 33.51
CA THR A 693 -49.70 0.07 34.96
C THR A 693 -51.05 0.04 35.67
N ALA A 694 -52.11 0.56 35.04
CA ALA A 694 -53.47 0.52 35.56
C ALA A 694 -54.06 -0.90 35.54
N GLU A 695 -53.73 -1.74 34.56
CA GLU A 695 -54.11 -3.16 34.54
C GLU A 695 -53.48 -3.93 35.71
N VAL A 696 -52.18 -3.72 35.97
CA VAL A 696 -51.52 -4.27 37.17
C VAL A 696 -52.17 -3.72 38.45
N GLY A 697 -52.51 -2.43 38.47
CA GLY A 697 -53.33 -1.76 39.49
C GLY A 697 -54.73 -2.36 39.69
N CYS A 698 -55.36 -2.83 38.63
CA CYS A 698 -56.70 -3.42 38.65
C CYS A 698 -56.70 -4.86 39.14
N ILE A 699 -55.65 -5.64 38.84
CA ILE A 699 -55.43 -6.94 39.47
C ILE A 699 -55.34 -6.80 41.00
N LEU A 700 -54.83 -5.67 41.50
CA LEU A 700 -54.86 -5.31 42.94
C LEU A 700 -56.23 -4.87 43.45
N ARG A 701 -57.15 -4.38 42.61
CA ARG A 701 -58.49 -3.93 43.03
C ARG A 701 -59.36 -5.06 43.59
N GLY A 702 -59.03 -6.33 43.31
CA GLY A 702 -59.55 -7.49 44.03
C GLY A 702 -59.21 -7.52 45.54
N LEU A 703 -58.36 -6.60 46.02
CA LEU A 703 -57.90 -6.46 47.41
C LEU A 703 -58.21 -5.08 48.05
N GLY A 704 -59.00 -4.20 47.39
CA GLY A 704 -59.67 -3.07 48.05
C GLY A 704 -58.96 -1.70 48.08
N PHE A 705 -58.54 -1.13 46.94
CA PHE A 705 -58.12 0.28 46.85
C PHE A 705 -58.62 0.96 45.55
N SER A 706 -58.82 2.29 45.58
CA SER A 706 -59.19 3.12 44.43
C SER A 706 -57.97 3.82 43.84
N PHE A 707 -57.77 3.69 42.52
CA PHE A 707 -56.74 4.42 41.78
C PHE A 707 -57.34 5.68 41.13
N ARG A 708 -56.57 6.77 41.11
CA ARG A 708 -56.94 8.07 40.50
C ARG A 708 -56.89 8.09 38.96
N TRP A 709 -56.65 6.94 38.33
CA TRP A 709 -56.47 6.75 36.88
C TRP A 709 -57.78 6.61 36.11
N ILE A 710 -58.87 6.33 36.81
CA ILE A 710 -60.20 6.13 36.24
C ILE A 710 -61.13 7.12 36.95
N ASP A 711 -60.95 8.40 36.62
CA ASP A 711 -61.99 9.45 36.70
C ASP A 711 -61.75 10.43 35.55
#